data_AF-A0A940LVG8-F1
#
_entry.id   AF-A0A940LVG8-F1
#
_cell.length_a   1.000
_cell.length_b   1.000
_cell.length_c   1.000
_cell.angle_alpha   90.00
_cell.angle_beta   90.00
_cell.angle_gamma   90.00
#
_symmetry.space_group_name_H-M   'P 1'
#
loop_
_entity.id
_entity.type
_entity.pdbx_description
1 polymer ?
#
loop_
_entity_poly.entity_id
_entity_poly.type
_entity_poly.pdbx_seq_one_letter_code
_entity_poly.pdbx_strand_id
1 'polypeptide(L)'
;MHKLAFALLLSACATPAFAQGETPASPTPPVAAQKPHEVKAPFGAARNDEYYWLRDDTRKNPEMLAYLAAENGYADAVMAPTKPLQEKLYGEIVGHIKQDDSSVPFRKHGYYYYSRFDAGADYAVFARKTSLAAGTTEQVILDGPAMAKGHGFFQIGGWAVSQDNALLAWAEDTVGRRQYVLRFKDLATGKLLPDTVENMQGAPVWADDGRSVYYVDKDPVTLLSKRIKRHVLGTPASADTIVFEEKDESFYIGIGRTSDDKFICIGEEATVSNEQRCTSAAKPGAFTIVAPRERDFRYSADHIGGRWIVRTDWNAKNYKLMQVADADAAKGRAAWKDLVPASDTVFIENFQSFEGFLAIEERSGGNKRLRILTDGGKSSFVDADEPAYSMGLGINPEIKTPWVRYTYDSLVTPTTTYEVNALTGERRVLKVQPVPGYDPAKYVTERVWAPARDGTRIPVSLVYAKGFRKDGTAALFQEAYGSYGASTDPDFSVINPSMLDRGMVVAIAHIRGGQEMGRGWYDDGHLLRKKNSFTDFIDVTRYLVAQGYAAPGRVAALGGSAGGLLMGAVANMAPKDYGAIVAQVPFVDVVTTMLDASIPLTTNEYDEWGNPAEKQYYDYMLSYSPYDNVAAQEYPALYVSTGLWDSQVQYYEPTKWVARLRAKKTGGEPLVFRVNMQAGHGGKSGRFERYRMNAEWLAFVLTQLKVPE
;
A
#
# COMPACT_ATOMS: atom_id res chain seq x y z
N MET A 1 -16.79 -95.25 -19.48
CA MET A 1 -16.24 -94.11 -18.70
C MET A 1 -16.35 -92.84 -19.54
N HIS A 2 -17.21 -91.91 -19.10
CA HIS A 2 -17.18 -90.44 -19.21
C HIS A 2 -16.59 -89.74 -20.45
N LYS A 3 -17.43 -88.88 -21.08
CA LYS A 3 -17.20 -87.45 -21.46
C LYS A 3 -18.32 -87.02 -22.43
N LEU A 4 -19.49 -86.60 -21.93
CA LEU A 4 -19.95 -85.24 -21.60
C LEU A 4 -19.71 -84.15 -22.67
N ALA A 5 -20.85 -83.68 -23.21
CA ALA A 5 -21.04 -82.60 -24.17
C ALA A 5 -20.86 -81.21 -23.54
N PHE A 6 -20.51 -80.21 -24.35
CA PHE A 6 -20.58 -78.80 -23.97
C PHE A 6 -21.36 -78.02 -25.03
N ALA A 7 -22.40 -77.34 -24.57
CA ALA A 7 -23.34 -76.54 -25.35
C ALA A 7 -22.77 -75.13 -25.60
N LEU A 8 -23.01 -74.60 -26.80
CA LEU A 8 -22.78 -73.20 -27.16
C LEU A 8 -23.99 -72.34 -26.74
N LEU A 9 -23.78 -71.36 -25.87
CA LEU A 9 -24.73 -70.28 -25.57
C LEU A 9 -24.26 -69.00 -26.27
N LEU A 10 -25.04 -68.52 -27.25
CA LEU A 10 -24.92 -67.16 -27.79
C LEU A 10 -25.49 -66.16 -26.77
N SER A 11 -24.67 -65.22 -26.33
CA SER A 11 -25.09 -64.06 -25.54
C SER A 11 -25.02 -62.80 -26.41
N ALA A 12 -26.18 -62.17 -26.65
CA ALA A 12 -26.29 -60.92 -27.37
C ALA A 12 -25.86 -59.75 -26.47
N CYS A 13 -24.77 -59.07 -26.84
CA CYS A 13 -24.36 -57.83 -26.19
C CYS A 13 -25.18 -56.65 -26.74
N ALA A 14 -26.10 -56.13 -25.92
CA ALA A 14 -26.69 -54.82 -26.13
C ALA A 14 -25.68 -53.73 -25.72
N THR A 15 -25.35 -52.82 -26.63
CA THR A 15 -24.52 -51.64 -26.36
C THR A 15 -25.32 -50.60 -25.58
N PRO A 16 -24.81 -50.06 -24.45
CA PRO A 16 -25.46 -48.96 -23.77
C PRO A 16 -25.23 -47.68 -24.56
N ALA A 17 -26.32 -46.98 -24.88
CA ALA A 17 -26.27 -45.63 -25.43
C ALA A 17 -25.63 -44.71 -24.37
N PHE A 18 -24.46 -44.14 -24.69
CA PHE A 18 -23.88 -43.05 -23.91
C PHE A 18 -24.82 -41.85 -24.00
N ALA A 19 -25.48 -41.52 -22.89
CA ALA A 19 -26.11 -40.22 -22.72
C ALA A 19 -25.03 -39.16 -22.90
N GLN A 20 -25.20 -38.30 -23.91
CA GLN A 20 -24.41 -37.08 -24.04
C GLN A 20 -24.67 -36.25 -22.78
N GLY A 21 -23.68 -36.17 -21.90
CA GLY A 21 -23.73 -35.27 -20.75
C GLY A 21 -23.92 -33.85 -21.25
N GLU A 22 -24.98 -33.20 -20.80
CA GLU A 22 -25.20 -31.77 -21.00
C GLU A 22 -23.92 -31.04 -20.55
N THR A 23 -23.38 -30.20 -21.44
CA THR A 23 -22.31 -29.28 -21.07
C THR A 23 -22.85 -28.37 -19.97
N PRO A 24 -22.19 -28.24 -18.81
CA PRO A 24 -22.70 -27.39 -17.74
C PRO A 24 -22.89 -25.96 -18.27
N ALA A 25 -24.10 -25.44 -18.12
CA ALA A 25 -24.43 -24.08 -18.56
C ALA A 25 -23.48 -23.08 -17.90
N SER A 26 -22.95 -22.13 -18.69
CA SER A 26 -22.11 -21.06 -18.15
C SER A 26 -22.88 -20.28 -17.06
N PRO A 27 -22.25 -19.94 -15.93
CA PRO A 27 -22.94 -19.22 -14.86
C PRO A 27 -23.49 -17.90 -15.38
N THR A 28 -24.73 -17.59 -15.02
CA THR A 28 -25.38 -16.32 -15.41
C THR A 28 -24.94 -15.22 -14.43
N PRO A 29 -24.45 -14.07 -14.91
CA PRO A 29 -24.03 -12.99 -14.04
C PRO A 29 -25.22 -12.33 -13.31
N PRO A 30 -25.06 -11.86 -12.07
CA PRO A 30 -26.08 -11.10 -11.37
C PRO A 30 -26.41 -9.79 -12.12
N VAL A 31 -27.68 -9.39 -12.06
CA VAL A 31 -28.16 -8.14 -12.66
C VAL A 31 -28.68 -7.24 -11.55
N ALA A 32 -28.02 -6.11 -11.33
CA ALA A 32 -28.50 -5.09 -10.41
C ALA A 32 -29.71 -4.35 -11.01
N ALA A 33 -30.71 -4.07 -10.18
CA ALA A 33 -31.82 -3.21 -10.56
C ALA A 33 -31.31 -1.80 -10.92
N GLN A 34 -31.87 -1.20 -11.96
CA GLN A 34 -31.63 0.19 -12.32
C GLN A 34 -32.67 1.08 -11.64
N LYS A 35 -32.23 2.03 -10.82
CA LYS A 35 -33.09 3.00 -10.12
C LYS A 35 -32.59 4.40 -10.46
N PRO A 36 -33.31 5.19 -11.28
CA PRO A 36 -32.88 6.53 -11.64
C PRO A 36 -32.57 7.38 -10.42
N HIS A 37 -31.40 8.01 -10.43
CA HIS A 37 -30.97 8.92 -9.38
C HIS A 37 -30.14 10.03 -10.03
N GLU A 38 -30.49 11.28 -9.75
CA GLU A 38 -29.84 12.44 -10.36
C GLU A 38 -28.74 12.96 -9.45
N VAL A 39 -27.48 12.80 -9.86
CA VAL A 39 -26.31 13.41 -9.21
C VAL A 39 -26.12 14.81 -9.79
N LYS A 40 -26.15 15.83 -8.94
CA LYS A 40 -26.08 17.25 -9.34
C LYS A 40 -24.75 17.87 -8.96
N ALA A 41 -24.20 18.68 -9.87
CA ALA A 41 -23.12 19.61 -9.58
C ALA A 41 -23.69 21.00 -9.24
N PRO A 42 -23.01 21.80 -8.38
CA PRO A 42 -23.52 23.12 -7.97
C PRO A 42 -23.76 24.12 -9.10
N PHE A 43 -23.06 23.98 -10.23
CA PHE A 43 -23.22 24.83 -11.41
C PHE A 43 -24.27 24.33 -12.41
N GLY A 44 -25.11 23.37 -12.02
CA GLY A 44 -26.29 22.94 -12.77
C GLY A 44 -26.09 21.74 -13.71
N ALA A 45 -24.90 21.15 -13.77
CA ALA A 45 -24.73 19.86 -14.44
C ALA A 45 -25.43 18.75 -13.66
N ALA A 46 -26.02 17.79 -14.37
CA ALA A 46 -26.69 16.64 -13.78
C ALA A 46 -26.35 15.37 -14.58
N ARG A 47 -26.17 14.26 -13.86
CA ARG A 47 -25.95 12.92 -14.44
C ARG A 47 -26.91 11.93 -13.80
N ASN A 48 -27.40 10.97 -14.58
CA ASN A 48 -28.11 9.84 -14.02
C ASN A 48 -27.12 8.78 -13.54
N ASP A 49 -27.30 8.35 -12.30
CA ASP A 49 -26.61 7.24 -11.67
C ASP A 49 -27.62 6.15 -11.32
N GLU A 50 -27.89 5.26 -12.26
CA GLU A 50 -28.90 4.19 -12.10
C GLU A 50 -28.56 3.15 -11.01
N TYR A 51 -27.35 3.19 -10.45
CA TYR A 51 -26.87 2.26 -9.43
C TYR A 51 -26.55 2.96 -8.09
N TYR A 52 -26.92 4.23 -7.92
CA TYR A 52 -26.66 4.99 -6.69
C TYR A 52 -27.18 4.28 -5.43
N TRP A 53 -28.29 3.55 -5.54
CA TRP A 53 -28.92 2.81 -4.44
C TRP A 53 -28.04 1.70 -3.81
N LEU A 54 -26.95 1.28 -4.48
CA LEU A 54 -26.00 0.30 -3.95
C LEU A 54 -25.12 0.90 -2.84
N ARG A 55 -25.07 2.23 -2.71
CA ARG A 55 -24.49 2.91 -1.54
C ARG A 55 -25.43 2.78 -0.35
N ASP A 56 -24.92 2.17 0.71
CA ASP A 56 -25.52 2.19 2.04
C ASP A 56 -24.42 2.37 3.09
N ASP A 57 -24.39 3.56 3.68
CA ASP A 57 -23.38 3.92 4.65
C ASP A 57 -23.49 3.10 5.95
N THR A 58 -24.64 2.47 6.22
CA THR A 58 -24.81 1.57 7.38
C THR A 58 -24.35 0.13 7.13
N ARG A 59 -24.17 -0.26 5.86
CA ARG A 59 -23.84 -1.63 5.41
C ARG A 59 -24.84 -2.69 5.87
N LYS A 60 -26.13 -2.36 5.94
CA LYS A 60 -27.21 -3.21 6.43
C LYS A 60 -28.36 -3.40 5.42
N ASN A 61 -28.36 -2.69 4.29
CA ASN A 61 -29.38 -2.79 3.27
C ASN A 61 -29.44 -4.23 2.71
N PRO A 62 -30.55 -4.96 2.90
CA PRO A 62 -30.64 -6.36 2.52
C PRO A 62 -30.60 -6.59 1.00
N GLU A 63 -31.12 -5.66 0.18
CA GLU A 63 -31.10 -5.77 -1.28
C GLU A 63 -29.68 -5.63 -1.82
N MET A 64 -28.93 -4.67 -1.26
CA MET A 64 -27.52 -4.47 -1.57
C MET A 64 -26.68 -5.68 -1.15
N LEU A 65 -26.85 -6.16 0.10
CA LEU A 65 -26.11 -7.32 0.61
C LEU A 65 -26.40 -8.60 -0.20
N ALA A 66 -27.65 -8.79 -0.62
CA ALA A 66 -28.03 -9.90 -1.50
C ALA A 66 -27.34 -9.81 -2.87
N TYR A 67 -27.21 -8.61 -3.44
CA TYR A 67 -26.47 -8.41 -4.68
C TYR A 67 -24.98 -8.74 -4.53
N LEU A 68 -24.33 -8.26 -3.46
CA LEU A 68 -22.92 -8.59 -3.18
C LEU A 68 -22.71 -10.10 -2.98
N ALA A 69 -23.64 -10.78 -2.29
CA ALA A 69 -23.60 -12.22 -2.11
C ALA A 69 -23.77 -12.98 -3.44
N ALA A 70 -24.67 -12.52 -4.32
CA ALA A 70 -24.85 -13.09 -5.65
C ALA A 70 -23.60 -12.92 -6.54
N GLU A 71 -22.92 -11.76 -6.45
CA GLU A 71 -21.65 -11.52 -7.15
C GLU A 71 -20.54 -12.46 -6.67
N ASN A 72 -20.43 -12.69 -5.36
CA ASN A 72 -19.51 -13.70 -4.82
C ASN A 72 -19.85 -15.11 -5.32
N GLY A 73 -21.14 -15.49 -5.36
CA GLY A 73 -21.57 -16.79 -5.89
C GLY A 73 -21.24 -16.96 -7.38
N TYR A 74 -21.40 -15.90 -8.18
CA TYR A 74 -20.98 -15.89 -9.58
C TYR A 74 -19.46 -16.02 -9.73
N ALA A 75 -18.70 -15.26 -8.94
CA ALA A 75 -17.25 -15.35 -8.92
C ALA A 75 -16.77 -16.77 -8.56
N ASP A 76 -17.40 -17.42 -7.57
CA ASP A 76 -17.10 -18.81 -7.22
C ASP A 76 -17.36 -19.78 -8.38
N ALA A 77 -18.50 -19.63 -9.08
CA ALA A 77 -18.83 -20.47 -10.21
C ALA A 77 -17.86 -20.29 -11.39
N VAL A 78 -17.50 -19.04 -11.72
CA VAL A 78 -16.53 -18.74 -12.79
C VAL A 78 -15.13 -19.24 -12.45
N MET A 79 -14.72 -19.10 -11.19
CA MET A 79 -13.37 -19.47 -10.73
C MET A 79 -13.24 -20.96 -10.38
N ALA A 80 -14.34 -21.71 -10.26
CA ALA A 80 -14.34 -23.12 -9.88
C ALA A 80 -13.37 -24.00 -10.72
N PRO A 81 -13.31 -23.88 -12.07
CA PRO A 81 -12.38 -24.67 -12.87
C PRO A 81 -10.90 -24.40 -12.55
N THR A 82 -10.57 -23.21 -12.04
CA THR A 82 -9.19 -22.81 -11.73
C THR A 82 -8.76 -23.21 -10.31
N LYS A 83 -9.63 -23.84 -9.50
CA LYS A 83 -9.29 -24.21 -8.11
C LYS A 83 -8.02 -25.06 -7.97
N PRO A 84 -7.75 -26.06 -8.82
CA PRO A 84 -6.48 -26.79 -8.77
C PRO A 84 -5.26 -25.88 -8.97
N LEU A 85 -5.33 -24.95 -9.93
CA LEU A 85 -4.28 -23.97 -10.18
C LEU A 85 -4.14 -22.99 -8.99
N GLN A 86 -5.24 -22.56 -8.37
CA GLN A 86 -5.21 -21.72 -7.17
C GLN A 86 -4.47 -22.41 -6.01
N GLU A 87 -4.76 -23.70 -5.73
CA GLU A 87 -4.04 -24.42 -4.67
C GLU A 87 -2.57 -24.62 -5.01
N LYS A 88 -2.23 -24.88 -6.28
CA LYS A 88 -0.84 -25.00 -6.75
C LYS A 88 -0.08 -23.69 -6.53
N LEU A 89 -0.62 -22.57 -7.00
CA LEU A 89 -0.03 -21.23 -6.84
C LEU A 89 0.08 -20.83 -5.37
N TYR A 90 -0.94 -21.11 -4.56
CA TYR A 90 -0.89 -20.88 -3.12
C TYR A 90 0.24 -21.68 -2.47
N GLY A 91 0.39 -22.96 -2.83
CA GLY A 91 1.48 -23.81 -2.35
C GLY A 91 2.86 -23.32 -2.76
N GLU A 92 3.02 -22.85 -4.00
CA GLU A 92 4.26 -22.23 -4.49
C GLU A 92 4.61 -20.96 -3.69
N ILE A 93 3.67 -20.02 -3.59
CA ILE A 93 3.87 -18.75 -2.88
C ILE A 93 4.18 -18.98 -1.40
N VAL A 94 3.41 -19.83 -0.71
CA VAL A 94 3.64 -20.13 0.71
C VAL A 94 4.91 -20.96 0.89
N GLY A 95 5.29 -21.80 -0.08
CA GLY A 95 6.56 -22.52 -0.07
C GLY A 95 7.78 -21.60 -0.07
N HIS A 96 7.66 -20.39 -0.62
CA HIS A 96 8.67 -19.34 -0.59
C HIS A 96 8.71 -18.53 0.70
N ILE A 97 7.88 -18.87 1.70
CA ILE A 97 7.82 -18.14 2.97
C ILE A 97 8.37 -19.03 4.07
N LYS A 98 9.43 -18.55 4.74
CA LYS A 98 9.82 -19.11 6.03
C LYS A 98 8.75 -18.79 7.07
N GLN A 99 8.03 -19.80 7.53
CA GLN A 99 6.90 -19.61 8.45
C GLN A 99 7.34 -19.24 9.87
N ASP A 100 8.46 -19.77 10.34
CA ASP A 100 9.08 -19.38 11.60
C ASP A 100 10.16 -18.32 11.32
N ASP A 101 9.79 -17.05 11.37
CA ASP A 101 10.74 -15.97 11.04
C ASP A 101 10.68 -14.83 12.06
N SER A 102 11.79 -14.12 12.20
CA SER A 102 11.93 -13.02 13.15
C SER A 102 12.54 -11.79 12.49
N SER A 103 12.09 -10.60 12.88
CA SER A 103 12.71 -9.35 12.45
C SER A 103 14.15 -9.25 12.95
N VAL A 104 14.99 -8.47 12.28
CA VAL A 104 16.30 -8.09 12.83
C VAL A 104 16.11 -7.29 14.12
N PRO A 105 16.67 -7.72 15.27
CA PRO A 105 16.54 -6.97 16.50
C PRO A 105 17.11 -5.56 16.38
N PHE A 106 16.44 -4.59 16.97
CA PHE A 106 16.94 -3.22 17.10
C PHE A 106 17.08 -2.85 18.57
N ARG A 107 18.13 -2.09 18.90
CA ARG A 107 18.38 -1.66 20.27
C ARG A 107 17.70 -0.33 20.53
N LYS A 108 16.97 -0.19 21.64
CA LYS A 108 16.39 1.07 22.10
C LYS A 108 16.35 1.08 23.63
N HIS A 109 16.86 2.14 24.25
CA HIS A 109 16.92 2.33 25.71
C HIS A 109 17.35 1.08 26.49
N GLY A 110 18.40 0.39 26.04
CA GLY A 110 18.96 -0.77 26.75
C GLY A 110 18.29 -2.13 26.48
N TYR A 111 17.25 -2.18 25.65
CA TYR A 111 16.62 -3.44 25.21
C TYR A 111 16.77 -3.65 23.70
N TYR A 112 16.86 -4.90 23.29
CA TYR A 112 16.73 -5.34 21.91
C TYR A 112 15.28 -5.77 21.65
N TYR A 113 14.59 -5.05 20.78
CA TYR A 113 13.22 -5.31 20.37
C TYR A 113 13.19 -6.07 19.05
N TYR A 114 12.25 -6.99 18.91
CA TYR A 114 12.01 -7.73 17.68
C TYR A 114 10.57 -8.28 17.66
N SER A 115 10.12 -8.67 16.48
CA SER A 115 8.93 -9.49 16.30
C SER A 115 9.32 -10.86 15.78
N ARG A 116 8.50 -11.88 16.07
CA ARG A 116 8.65 -13.22 15.53
C ARG A 116 7.29 -13.82 15.19
N PHE A 117 7.28 -14.74 14.24
CA PHE A 117 6.14 -15.58 13.94
C PHE A 117 6.50 -17.03 14.29
N ASP A 118 5.55 -17.73 14.88
CA ASP A 118 5.62 -19.18 15.00
C ASP A 118 5.11 -19.83 13.70
N ALA A 119 5.51 -21.08 13.44
CA ALA A 119 5.05 -21.81 12.26
C ALA A 119 3.52 -21.87 12.23
N GLY A 120 2.92 -21.61 11.07
CA GLY A 120 1.47 -21.56 10.88
C GLY A 120 0.74 -20.37 11.53
N ALA A 121 1.39 -19.55 12.37
CA ALA A 121 0.73 -18.42 13.03
C ALA A 121 0.46 -17.25 12.08
N ASP A 122 -0.72 -16.63 12.15
CA ASP A 122 -1.07 -15.48 11.30
C ASP A 122 -0.56 -14.13 11.81
N TYR A 123 -0.27 -14.05 13.11
CA TYR A 123 0.05 -12.82 13.81
C TYR A 123 1.40 -12.93 14.51
N ALA A 124 2.11 -11.81 14.60
CA ALA A 124 3.42 -11.75 15.23
C ALA A 124 3.31 -11.75 16.76
N VAL A 125 4.31 -12.32 17.41
CA VAL A 125 4.66 -12.07 18.80
C VAL A 125 5.68 -10.92 18.82
N PHE A 126 5.43 -9.89 19.61
CA PHE A 126 6.37 -8.80 19.85
C PHE A 126 7.09 -9.06 21.16
N ALA A 127 8.42 -9.00 21.14
CA ALA A 127 9.25 -9.34 22.28
C ALA A 127 10.45 -8.39 22.42
N ARG A 128 11.04 -8.40 23.62
CA ARG A 128 12.31 -7.73 23.89
C ARG A 128 13.25 -8.56 24.76
N LYS A 129 14.55 -8.28 24.68
CA LYS A 129 15.61 -8.89 25.50
C LYS A 129 16.61 -7.84 25.96
N THR A 130 17.27 -8.06 27.09
CA THR A 130 18.34 -7.17 27.58
C THR A 130 19.67 -7.34 26.83
N SER A 131 19.85 -8.48 26.17
CA SER A 131 21.05 -8.82 25.40
C SER A 131 20.71 -9.81 24.28
N LEU A 132 21.54 -9.81 23.23
CA LEU A 132 21.50 -10.82 22.15
C LEU A 132 22.34 -12.07 22.48
N ALA A 133 23.00 -12.12 23.64
CA ALA A 133 23.77 -13.28 24.08
C ALA A 133 22.88 -14.52 24.25
N ALA A 134 23.41 -15.68 23.87
CA ALA A 134 22.75 -16.97 24.03
C ALA A 134 22.34 -17.19 25.50
N GLY A 135 21.14 -17.75 25.71
CA GLY A 135 20.56 -17.97 27.05
C GLY A 135 19.81 -16.77 27.63
N THR A 136 19.83 -15.59 26.99
CA THR A 136 19.01 -14.45 27.43
C THR A 136 17.52 -14.71 27.20
N THR A 137 16.75 -14.76 28.29
CA THR A 137 15.30 -14.97 28.25
C THR A 137 14.58 -13.81 27.56
N GLU A 138 13.63 -14.14 26.68
CA GLU A 138 12.76 -13.15 26.06
C GLU A 138 11.64 -12.69 26.99
N GLN A 139 11.28 -11.42 26.88
CA GLN A 139 10.06 -10.87 27.47
C GLN A 139 9.07 -10.58 26.34
N VAL A 140 7.98 -11.36 26.29
CA VAL A 140 6.88 -11.11 25.36
C VAL A 140 6.08 -9.90 25.82
N ILE A 141 6.04 -8.86 24.99
CA ILE A 141 5.31 -7.63 25.29
C ILE A 141 3.88 -7.69 24.75
N LEU A 142 3.68 -8.24 23.54
CA LEU A 142 2.37 -8.51 22.93
C LEU A 142 2.37 -9.89 22.24
N ASP A 143 1.34 -10.67 22.49
CA ASP A 143 1.12 -11.99 21.86
C ASP A 143 -0.04 -11.86 20.87
N GLY A 144 0.29 -11.52 19.62
CA GLY A 144 -0.70 -11.35 18.56
C GLY A 144 -1.60 -12.57 18.36
N PRO A 145 -1.06 -13.80 18.26
CA PRO A 145 -1.88 -15.01 18.16
C PRO A 145 -2.90 -15.18 19.29
N ALA A 146 -2.49 -14.95 20.54
CA ALA A 146 -3.41 -15.04 21.67
C ALA A 146 -4.49 -13.94 21.62
N MET A 147 -4.10 -12.72 21.27
CA MET A 147 -5.00 -11.56 21.21
C MET A 147 -6.01 -11.63 20.06
N ALA A 148 -5.64 -12.25 18.93
CA ALA A 148 -6.51 -12.36 17.75
C ALA A 148 -7.62 -13.43 17.91
N LYS A 149 -7.53 -14.29 18.93
CA LYS A 149 -8.42 -15.45 19.08
C LYS A 149 -9.89 -15.02 19.21
N GLY A 150 -10.74 -15.53 18.32
CA GLY A 150 -12.18 -15.27 18.33
C GLY A 150 -12.61 -14.04 17.51
N HIS A 151 -11.66 -13.32 16.90
CA HIS A 151 -11.96 -12.19 16.02
C HIS A 151 -11.84 -12.58 14.55
N GLY A 152 -12.77 -12.10 13.71
CA GLY A 152 -12.71 -12.27 12.25
C GLY A 152 -11.69 -11.35 11.57
N PHE A 153 -11.29 -10.27 12.25
CA PHE A 153 -10.20 -9.38 11.91
C PHE A 153 -9.44 -9.02 13.19
N PHE A 154 -8.12 -8.89 13.12
CA PHE A 154 -7.32 -8.40 14.22
C PHE A 154 -6.08 -7.67 13.71
N GLN A 155 -5.76 -6.53 14.29
CA GLN A 155 -4.56 -5.78 14.00
C GLN A 155 -4.04 -5.08 15.26
N ILE A 156 -2.77 -5.30 15.58
CA ILE A 156 -2.01 -4.39 16.44
C ILE A 156 -1.57 -3.23 15.54
N GLY A 157 -2.07 -2.03 15.79
CA GLY A 157 -1.75 -0.84 15.01
C GLY A 157 -0.30 -0.43 15.24
N GLY A 158 -0.02 0.06 16.44
CA GLY A 158 1.26 0.62 16.85
C GLY A 158 1.38 0.55 18.36
N TRP A 159 2.61 0.61 18.84
CA TRP A 159 2.92 0.46 20.25
C TRP A 159 4.12 1.30 20.63
N ALA A 160 4.18 1.69 21.89
CA ALA A 160 5.27 2.46 22.46
C ALA A 160 5.55 2.00 23.90
N VAL A 161 6.82 1.80 24.21
CA VAL A 161 7.28 1.58 25.58
C VAL A 161 7.66 2.92 26.20
N SER A 162 7.31 3.13 27.47
CA SER A 162 7.69 4.34 28.22
C SER A 162 9.20 4.51 28.30
N GLN A 163 9.67 5.74 28.50
CA GLN A 163 11.11 6.07 28.48
C GLN A 163 11.93 5.33 29.56
N ASP A 164 11.28 4.96 30.66
CA ASP A 164 11.86 4.17 31.76
C ASP A 164 11.74 2.65 31.57
N ASN A 165 11.23 2.19 30.41
CA ASN A 165 10.99 0.80 30.05
C ASN A 165 9.94 0.04 30.92
N ALA A 166 9.17 0.74 31.74
CA ALA A 166 8.24 0.12 32.69
C ALA A 166 6.87 -0.25 32.07
N LEU A 167 6.33 0.61 31.20
CA LEU A 167 4.97 0.50 30.69
C LEU A 167 4.95 0.36 29.16
N LEU A 168 3.97 -0.39 28.68
CA LEU A 168 3.62 -0.49 27.26
C LEU A 168 2.27 0.17 27.03
N ALA A 169 2.19 0.99 25.99
CA ALA A 169 0.95 1.44 25.38
C ALA A 169 0.83 0.82 23.97
N TRP A 170 -0.33 0.29 23.59
CA TRP A 170 -0.57 -0.20 22.22
C TRP A 170 -1.99 0.06 21.74
N ALA A 171 -2.13 0.12 20.42
CA ALA A 171 -3.38 0.26 19.72
C ALA A 171 -3.82 -1.07 19.09
N GLU A 172 -5.09 -1.44 19.20
CA GLU A 172 -5.66 -2.63 18.56
C GLU A 172 -6.98 -2.36 17.81
N ASP A 173 -7.20 -3.02 16.67
CA ASP A 173 -8.42 -2.97 15.85
C ASP A 173 -8.89 -4.41 15.58
N THR A 174 -10.17 -4.69 15.82
CA THR A 174 -10.78 -6.02 15.68
C THR A 174 -11.78 -6.12 14.51
N VAL A 175 -11.92 -5.05 13.71
CA VAL A 175 -12.90 -4.97 12.61
C VAL A 175 -12.33 -4.43 11.30
N GLY A 176 -11.16 -3.78 11.31
CA GLY A 176 -10.46 -3.32 10.11
C GLY A 176 -10.91 -1.97 9.58
N ARG A 177 -11.65 -1.20 10.40
CA ARG A 177 -12.10 0.17 10.09
C ARG A 177 -11.06 1.23 10.44
N ARG A 178 -9.88 0.83 10.94
CA ARG A 178 -8.79 1.73 11.39
C ARG A 178 -9.25 2.68 12.49
N GLN A 179 -10.13 2.19 13.37
CA GLN A 179 -10.55 2.83 14.60
C GLN A 179 -10.05 1.92 15.72
N TYR A 180 -8.98 2.34 16.38
CA TYR A 180 -8.26 1.48 17.30
C TYR A 180 -8.62 1.83 18.75
N VAL A 181 -8.45 0.84 19.63
CA VAL A 181 -8.53 1.00 21.08
C VAL A 181 -7.11 1.04 21.65
N LEU A 182 -6.78 2.09 22.39
CA LEU A 182 -5.53 2.22 23.14
C LEU A 182 -5.63 1.46 24.46
N ARG A 183 -4.63 0.64 24.76
CA ARG A 183 -4.52 -0.12 26.00
C ARG A 183 -3.12 -0.04 26.60
N PHE A 184 -3.00 -0.43 27.87
CA PHE A 184 -1.77 -0.33 28.64
C PHE A 184 -1.42 -1.60 29.43
N LYS A 185 -0.13 -1.86 29.58
CA LYS A 185 0.40 -3.05 30.26
C LYS A 185 1.64 -2.70 31.06
N ASP A 186 1.67 -3.15 32.31
CA ASP A 186 2.87 -3.15 33.13
C ASP A 186 3.80 -4.27 32.66
N LEU A 187 5.00 -3.91 32.21
CA LEU A 187 5.90 -4.89 31.60
C LEU A 187 6.55 -5.80 32.65
N ALA A 188 6.79 -5.32 33.87
CA ALA A 188 7.42 -6.11 34.93
C ALA A 188 6.52 -7.27 35.40
N THR A 189 5.22 -7.00 35.56
CA THR A 189 4.23 -7.95 36.08
C THR A 189 3.43 -8.64 34.97
N GLY A 190 3.42 -8.08 33.77
CA GLY A 190 2.60 -8.53 32.65
C GLY A 190 1.11 -8.16 32.78
N LYS A 191 0.71 -7.43 33.83
CA LYS A 191 -0.70 -7.08 34.08
C LYS A 191 -1.18 -5.98 33.14
N LEU A 192 -2.39 -6.15 32.60
CA LEU A 192 -3.10 -5.10 31.88
C LEU A 192 -3.56 -4.04 32.88
N LEU A 193 -3.43 -2.77 32.52
CA LEU A 193 -3.97 -1.66 33.31
C LEU A 193 -5.44 -1.42 32.91
N PRO A 194 -6.28 -0.85 33.79
CA PRO A 194 -7.70 -0.62 33.51
C PRO A 194 -7.97 0.49 32.48
N ASP A 195 -6.99 1.39 32.27
CA ASP A 195 -7.11 2.51 31.35
C ASP A 195 -7.31 2.04 29.90
N THR A 196 -8.22 2.72 29.19
CA THR A 196 -8.54 2.46 27.78
C THR A 196 -9.00 3.76 27.10
N VAL A 197 -8.65 3.93 25.83
CA VAL A 197 -9.15 5.03 25.00
C VAL A 197 -9.67 4.47 23.68
N GLU A 198 -10.92 4.76 23.35
CA GLU A 198 -11.57 4.29 22.12
C GLU A 198 -11.41 5.28 20.96
N ASN A 199 -11.60 4.80 19.72
CA ASN A 199 -11.69 5.61 18.51
C ASN A 199 -10.48 6.55 18.29
N MET A 200 -9.28 5.99 18.39
CA MET A 200 -8.05 6.71 18.06
C MET A 200 -7.33 6.14 16.84
N GLN A 201 -6.36 6.89 16.30
CA GLN A 201 -5.46 6.43 15.24
C GLN A 201 -4.34 5.53 15.81
N GLY A 202 -3.83 4.60 15.01
CA GLY A 202 -3.08 3.43 15.47
C GLY A 202 -1.74 3.63 16.21
N ALA A 203 -1.29 4.81 16.63
CA ALA A 203 0.02 4.98 17.28
C ALA A 203 0.00 5.94 18.48
N PRO A 204 0.34 5.48 19.71
CA PRO A 204 0.50 6.33 20.89
C PRO A 204 1.93 6.89 21.07
N VAL A 205 2.06 8.02 21.76
CA VAL A 205 3.36 8.64 22.08
C VAL A 205 3.48 8.98 23.57
N TRP A 206 4.51 8.46 24.24
CA TRP A 206 4.79 8.78 25.65
C TRP A 206 5.46 10.14 25.82
N ALA A 207 5.10 10.85 26.90
CA ALA A 207 5.97 11.84 27.54
C ALA A 207 7.03 11.16 28.43
N ASP A 208 8.02 11.93 28.89
CA ASP A 208 9.10 11.38 29.72
C ASP A 208 8.71 11.23 31.20
N ASP A 209 7.51 11.71 31.58
CA ASP A 209 6.99 11.60 32.94
C ASP A 209 6.52 10.17 33.32
N GLY A 210 6.57 9.23 32.37
CA GLY A 210 6.16 7.84 32.55
C GLY A 210 4.65 7.65 32.79
N ARG A 211 3.84 8.69 32.59
CA ARG A 211 2.41 8.69 32.95
C ARG A 211 1.49 9.28 31.87
N SER A 212 2.02 10.18 31.04
CA SER A 212 1.25 10.86 30.02
C SER A 212 1.46 10.25 28.64
N VAL A 213 0.36 10.01 27.94
CA VAL A 213 0.35 9.50 26.56
C VAL A 213 -0.48 10.40 25.67
N TYR A 214 0.08 10.76 24.52
CA TYR A 214 -0.60 11.49 23.47
C TYR A 214 -1.10 10.55 22.39
N TYR A 215 -2.27 10.86 21.85
CA TYR A 215 -2.91 10.10 20.78
C TYR A 215 -3.74 11.00 19.87
N VAL A 216 -4.04 10.50 18.66
CA VAL A 216 -4.88 11.17 17.67
C VAL A 216 -6.32 10.65 17.80
N ASP A 217 -7.25 11.53 18.14
CA ASP A 217 -8.70 11.30 18.19
C ASP A 217 -9.32 11.48 16.80
N LYS A 218 -10.19 10.55 16.41
CA LYS A 218 -10.81 10.55 15.07
C LYS A 218 -12.27 10.96 15.11
N ASP A 219 -12.75 11.53 14.01
CA ASP A 219 -14.18 11.61 13.74
C ASP A 219 -14.75 10.19 13.50
N PRO A 220 -15.84 9.79 14.18
CA PRO A 220 -16.35 8.41 14.12
C PRO A 220 -16.99 8.04 12.78
N VAL A 221 -17.37 9.03 11.96
CA VAL A 221 -18.05 8.84 10.68
C VAL A 221 -17.07 9.00 9.52
N THR A 222 -16.48 10.18 9.38
CA THR A 222 -15.55 10.54 8.30
C THR A 222 -14.17 9.92 8.46
N LEU A 223 -13.85 9.42 9.66
CA LEU A 223 -12.55 8.83 10.01
C LEU A 223 -11.37 9.82 9.94
N LEU A 224 -11.64 11.12 9.77
CA LEU A 224 -10.63 12.16 9.80
C LEU A 224 -9.99 12.25 11.19
N SER A 225 -8.69 12.46 11.22
CA SER A 225 -7.96 12.83 12.43
C SER A 225 -8.34 14.28 12.81
N LYS A 226 -8.94 14.48 13.98
CA LYS A 226 -9.50 15.80 14.37
C LYS A 226 -8.70 16.47 15.48
N ARG A 227 -8.28 15.70 16.49
CA ARG A 227 -7.66 16.25 17.70
C ARG A 227 -6.46 15.43 18.14
N ILE A 228 -5.49 16.11 18.74
CA ILE A 228 -4.50 15.45 19.59
C ILE A 228 -4.96 15.60 21.03
N LYS A 229 -5.07 14.48 21.73
CA LYS A 229 -5.46 14.44 23.14
C LYS A 229 -4.32 13.86 23.98
N ARG A 230 -4.27 14.26 25.23
CA ARG A 230 -3.37 13.71 26.26
C ARG A 230 -4.17 12.92 27.27
N HIS A 231 -3.87 11.63 27.35
CA HIS A 231 -4.31 10.74 28.39
C HIS A 231 -3.31 10.73 29.56
N VAL A 232 -3.82 10.75 30.79
CA VAL A 232 -3.02 10.61 32.01
C VAL A 232 -3.43 9.33 32.70
N LEU A 233 -2.51 8.39 32.89
CA LEU A 233 -2.82 7.10 33.52
C LEU A 233 -3.49 7.26 34.90
N GLY A 234 -4.47 6.40 35.14
CA GLY A 234 -5.33 6.38 36.33
C GLY A 234 -6.49 7.38 36.27
N THR A 235 -6.77 7.97 35.10
CA THR A 235 -7.89 8.90 34.91
C THR A 235 -8.83 8.38 33.81
N PRO A 236 -10.14 8.67 33.87
CA PRO A 236 -11.05 8.26 32.79
C PRO A 236 -10.73 9.02 31.50
N ALA A 237 -10.85 8.36 30.34
CA ALA A 237 -10.59 8.98 29.03
C ALA A 237 -11.47 10.22 28.74
N SER A 238 -12.64 10.33 29.40
CA SER A 238 -13.49 11.52 29.32
C SER A 238 -12.87 12.77 29.96
N ALA A 239 -11.83 12.61 30.78
CA ALA A 239 -11.05 13.70 31.37
C ALA A 239 -9.81 14.07 30.53
N ASP A 240 -9.57 13.37 29.41
CA ASP A 240 -8.42 13.63 28.55
C ASP A 240 -8.47 15.05 27.98
N THR A 241 -7.35 15.75 28.07
CA THR A 241 -7.25 17.13 27.59
C THR A 241 -6.96 17.18 26.10
N ILE A 242 -7.68 18.02 25.36
CA ILE A 242 -7.35 18.36 23.97
C ILE A 242 -6.15 19.29 23.99
N VAL A 243 -5.04 18.87 23.39
CA VAL A 243 -3.82 19.69 23.29
C VAL A 243 -3.68 20.37 21.93
N PHE A 244 -4.39 19.86 20.92
CA PHE A 244 -4.51 20.45 19.60
C PHE A 244 -5.80 19.99 18.90
N GLU A 245 -6.41 20.86 18.11
CA GLU A 245 -7.57 20.55 17.26
C GLU A 245 -7.35 21.17 15.88
N GLU A 246 -7.39 20.32 14.84
CA GLU A 246 -7.38 20.75 13.45
C GLU A 246 -8.80 21.10 13.02
N LYS A 247 -8.95 22.32 12.49
CA LYS A 247 -10.25 22.85 12.05
C LYS A 247 -10.43 22.73 10.54
N ASP A 248 -9.34 22.62 9.81
CA ASP A 248 -9.32 22.45 8.36
C ASP A 248 -9.37 20.97 8.01
N GLU A 249 -10.48 20.54 7.41
CA GLU A 249 -10.74 19.13 7.10
C GLU A 249 -9.89 18.58 5.96
N SER A 250 -9.07 19.42 5.30
CA SER A 250 -8.08 18.95 4.32
C SER A 250 -6.79 18.44 4.97
N PHE A 251 -6.57 18.68 6.27
CA PHE A 251 -5.35 18.28 6.97
C PHE A 251 -5.54 16.97 7.75
N TYR A 252 -4.63 16.04 7.53
CA TYR A 252 -4.38 14.94 8.48
C TYR A 252 -3.46 15.42 9.58
N ILE A 253 -3.63 14.86 10.78
CA ILE A 253 -2.75 15.13 11.91
C ILE A 253 -2.14 13.85 12.45
N GLY A 254 -0.88 13.93 12.83
CA GLY A 254 -0.12 12.87 13.48
C GLY A 254 0.68 13.40 14.65
N ILE A 255 1.24 12.50 15.45
CA ILE A 255 2.12 12.85 16.57
C ILE A 255 3.30 11.88 16.65
N GLY A 256 4.49 12.40 16.93
CA GLY A 256 5.73 11.64 17.01
C GLY A 256 6.76 12.29 17.93
N ARG A 257 7.96 11.69 18.01
CA ARG A 257 9.11 12.24 18.74
C ARG A 257 10.24 12.53 17.76
N THR A 258 11.08 13.52 18.09
CA THR A 258 12.34 13.77 17.35
C THR A 258 13.30 12.60 17.55
N SER A 259 14.26 12.43 16.62
CA SER A 259 15.25 11.34 16.67
C SER A 259 16.07 11.32 17.96
N ASP A 260 16.31 12.50 18.55
CA ASP A 260 17.02 12.64 19.82
C ASP A 260 16.12 12.59 21.07
N ASP A 261 14.84 12.24 20.88
CA ASP A 261 13.80 12.10 21.90
C ASP A 261 13.51 13.37 22.73
N LYS A 262 14.05 14.55 22.37
CA LYS A 262 13.86 15.76 23.18
C LYS A 262 12.50 16.43 23.02
N PHE A 263 11.85 16.23 21.87
CA PHE A 263 10.59 16.87 21.54
C PHE A 263 9.52 15.87 21.15
N ILE A 264 8.28 16.17 21.53
CA ILE A 264 7.06 15.58 20.97
C ILE A 264 6.54 16.58 19.94
N CYS A 265 6.26 16.12 18.73
CA CYS A 265 5.84 16.96 17.63
C CYS A 265 4.53 16.47 17.02
N ILE A 266 3.62 17.42 16.78
CA ILE A 266 2.40 17.27 15.99
C ILE A 266 2.77 17.64 14.55
N GLY A 267 2.45 16.76 13.62
CA GLY A 267 2.49 17.06 12.19
C GLY A 267 1.07 17.26 11.68
N GLU A 268 0.85 18.33 10.92
CA GLU A 268 -0.39 18.62 10.18
C GLU A 268 -0.04 18.53 8.69
N GLU A 269 -0.71 17.70 7.92
CA GLU A 269 -0.38 17.47 6.51
C GLU A 269 -1.62 17.49 5.59
N ALA A 270 -1.57 18.35 4.59
CA ALA A 270 -2.40 18.32 3.39
C ALA A 270 -1.51 18.07 2.16
N THR A 271 -2.11 17.83 0.99
CA THR A 271 -1.40 17.45 -0.25
C THR A 271 -0.28 18.43 -0.65
N VAL A 272 -0.49 19.72 -0.45
CA VAL A 272 0.43 20.80 -0.86
C VAL A 272 0.90 21.70 0.28
N SER A 273 0.54 21.39 1.54
CA SER A 273 0.87 22.24 2.69
C SER A 273 1.01 21.40 3.94
N ASN A 274 1.95 21.76 4.82
CA ASN A 274 2.03 21.13 6.13
C ASN A 274 2.47 22.13 7.21
N GLU A 275 2.27 21.73 8.46
CA GLU A 275 2.78 22.41 9.63
C GLU A 275 3.36 21.38 10.61
N GLN A 276 4.37 21.79 11.35
CA GLN A 276 4.90 21.01 12.45
C GLN A 276 4.96 21.87 13.70
N ARG A 277 4.41 21.34 14.79
CA ARG A 277 4.42 21.97 16.11
C ARG A 277 5.11 21.06 17.10
N CYS A 278 5.97 21.58 17.97
CA CYS A 278 6.70 20.76 18.92
C CYS A 278 6.64 21.32 20.35
N THR A 279 6.72 20.42 21.33
CA THR A 279 6.89 20.73 22.75
C THR A 279 8.01 19.85 23.32
N SER A 280 8.64 20.26 24.42
CA SER A 280 9.57 19.41 25.16
C SER A 280 8.89 18.10 25.59
N ALA A 281 9.55 16.97 25.38
CA ALA A 281 9.07 15.66 25.84
C ALA A 281 9.19 15.50 27.37
N ALA A 282 10.19 16.15 27.97
CA ALA A 282 10.48 16.10 29.40
C ALA A 282 9.54 16.95 30.24
N LYS A 283 9.15 18.12 29.72
CA LYS A 283 8.18 19.03 30.35
C LYS A 283 7.21 19.55 29.30
N PRO A 284 6.24 18.72 28.86
CA PRO A 284 5.29 19.14 27.85
C PRO A 284 4.48 20.36 28.29
N GLY A 285 4.47 21.39 27.46
CA GLY A 285 3.68 22.60 27.62
C GLY A 285 2.81 22.83 26.38
N ALA A 286 2.64 24.10 25.99
CA ALA A 286 1.99 24.43 24.72
C ALA A 286 2.90 24.02 23.54
N PHE A 287 2.30 23.44 22.50
CA PHE A 287 2.99 23.13 21.26
C PHE A 287 3.31 24.42 20.49
N THR A 288 4.57 24.56 20.08
CA THR A 288 5.09 25.73 19.37
C THR A 288 5.34 25.41 17.90
N ILE A 289 4.91 26.30 17.00
CA ILE A 289 5.05 26.13 15.56
C ILE A 289 6.53 26.26 15.16
N VAL A 290 7.03 25.35 14.32
CA VAL A 290 8.39 25.42 13.75
C VAL A 290 8.44 26.46 12.63
N ALA A 291 7.51 26.38 11.68
CA ALA A 291 7.24 27.43 10.68
C ALA A 291 5.74 27.42 10.34
N PRO A 292 5.09 28.59 10.23
CA PRO A 292 3.67 28.65 9.88
C PRO A 292 3.39 27.99 8.53
N ARG A 293 2.28 27.25 8.43
CA ARG A 293 1.86 26.67 7.14
C ARG A 293 1.49 27.74 6.12
N GLU A 294 1.85 27.48 4.88
CA GLU A 294 1.54 28.28 3.70
C GLU A 294 1.13 27.30 2.58
N ARG A 295 0.22 27.69 1.69
CA ARG A 295 -0.12 26.83 0.54
C ARG A 295 1.12 26.67 -0.35
N ASP A 296 1.32 25.48 -0.90
CA ASP A 296 2.49 25.12 -1.72
C ASP A 296 3.82 25.25 -0.96
N PHE A 297 3.79 25.01 0.35
CA PHE A 297 4.95 24.97 1.23
C PHE A 297 4.87 23.75 2.15
N ARG A 298 5.78 22.81 1.94
CA ARG A 298 5.94 21.60 2.73
C ARG A 298 7.31 21.54 3.37
N TYR A 299 7.34 21.15 4.63
CA TYR A 299 8.55 20.86 5.37
C TYR A 299 8.34 19.76 6.43
N SER A 300 9.41 19.07 6.79
CA SER A 300 9.48 18.28 8.01
C SER A 300 10.77 18.61 8.74
N ALA A 301 10.72 18.63 10.06
CA ALA A 301 11.86 19.00 10.89
C ALA A 301 12.17 17.91 11.92
N ASP A 302 13.45 17.58 12.05
CA ASP A 302 13.97 16.71 13.10
C ASP A 302 14.98 17.48 13.95
N HIS A 303 15.11 17.09 15.22
CA HIS A 303 15.99 17.76 16.17
C HIS A 303 17.17 16.87 16.56
N ILE A 304 18.37 17.45 16.52
CA ILE A 304 19.60 16.77 16.91
C ILE A 304 20.64 17.80 17.35
N GLY A 305 21.35 17.53 18.45
CA GLY A 305 22.55 18.29 18.81
C GLY A 305 22.36 19.81 19.01
N GLY A 306 21.15 20.27 19.36
CA GLY A 306 20.85 21.69 19.58
C GLY A 306 20.52 22.49 18.31
N ARG A 307 20.14 21.77 17.23
CA ARG A 307 19.66 22.34 15.98
C ARG A 307 18.52 21.50 15.41
N TRP A 308 17.75 22.12 14.54
CA TRP A 308 16.75 21.49 13.71
C TRP A 308 17.31 21.27 12.31
N ILE A 309 17.10 20.08 11.76
CA ILE A 309 17.31 19.76 10.35
C ILE A 309 15.95 19.78 9.69
N VAL A 310 15.82 20.54 8.61
CA VAL A 310 14.55 20.79 7.95
C VAL A 310 14.62 20.32 6.51
N ARG A 311 13.83 19.31 6.15
CA ARG A 311 13.58 18.94 4.76
C ARG A 311 12.44 19.79 4.24
N THR A 312 12.60 20.53 3.14
CA THR A 312 11.55 21.43 2.64
C THR A 312 11.58 21.61 1.12
N ASP A 313 10.41 21.88 0.54
CA ASP A 313 10.24 22.29 -0.86
C ASP A 313 10.32 23.81 -1.08
N TRP A 314 10.70 24.59 -0.05
CA TRP A 314 10.75 26.05 -0.12
C TRP A 314 11.71 26.52 -1.22
N ASN A 315 11.13 27.02 -2.32
CA ASN A 315 11.83 27.36 -3.57
C ASN A 315 12.67 26.18 -4.13
N ALA A 316 12.20 24.94 -3.93
CA ALA A 316 12.92 23.72 -4.26
C ALA A 316 11.95 22.56 -4.51
N LYS A 317 11.39 22.42 -5.73
CA LYS A 317 10.42 21.36 -6.05
C LYS A 317 10.87 19.95 -5.60
N ASN A 318 12.13 19.63 -5.82
CA ASN A 318 12.73 18.34 -5.46
C ASN A 318 13.29 18.30 -4.03
N TYR A 319 12.88 19.25 -3.20
CA TYR A 319 13.29 19.43 -1.83
C TYR A 319 14.78 19.74 -1.66
N LYS A 320 15.07 20.33 -0.51
CA LYS A 320 16.42 20.58 -0.01
C LYS A 320 16.46 20.29 1.49
N LEU A 321 17.66 20.15 2.06
CA LEU A 321 17.82 20.15 3.51
C LEU A 321 18.35 21.51 3.95
N MET A 322 17.74 22.05 5.00
CA MET A 322 18.15 23.27 5.68
C MET A 322 18.40 22.95 7.16
N GLN A 323 18.95 23.91 7.88
CA GLN A 323 19.18 23.80 9.32
C GLN A 323 18.94 25.13 10.04
N VAL A 324 18.60 25.06 11.32
CA VAL A 324 18.51 26.22 12.22
C VAL A 324 18.90 25.83 13.64
N ALA A 325 19.71 26.65 14.31
CA ALA A 325 20.10 26.42 15.70
C ALA A 325 18.93 26.74 16.66
N ASP A 326 18.88 26.10 17.83
CA ASP A 326 17.81 26.34 18.82
C ASP A 326 17.64 27.82 19.18
N ALA A 327 18.75 28.54 19.35
CA ALA A 327 18.76 29.97 19.68
C ALA A 327 18.13 30.85 18.58
N ASP A 328 18.07 30.35 17.35
CA ASP A 328 17.52 31.03 16.19
C ASP A 328 16.17 30.47 15.74
N ALA A 329 15.73 29.31 16.25
CA ALA A 329 14.51 28.63 15.80
C ALA A 329 13.26 29.52 15.92
N ALA A 330 13.19 30.35 16.97
CA ALA A 330 12.09 31.30 17.19
C ALA A 330 11.99 32.41 16.12
N LYS A 331 13.04 32.63 15.30
CA LYS A 331 13.02 33.57 14.17
C LYS A 331 12.32 32.98 12.93
N GLY A 332 11.91 31.71 12.99
CA GLY A 332 11.19 31.01 11.94
C GLY A 332 12.02 30.80 10.67
N ARG A 333 11.31 30.61 9.55
CA ARG A 333 11.88 30.27 8.22
C ARG A 333 13.02 31.19 7.76
N ALA A 334 13.01 32.47 8.17
CA ALA A 334 14.04 33.44 7.81
C ALA A 334 15.44 33.12 8.39
N ALA A 335 15.52 32.31 9.45
CA ALA A 335 16.78 31.88 10.04
C ALA A 335 17.29 30.54 9.48
N TRP A 336 16.52 29.86 8.62
CA TRP A 336 16.94 28.61 8.03
C TRP A 336 18.09 28.83 7.06
N LYS A 337 19.12 27.99 7.16
CA LYS A 337 20.30 28.02 6.30
C LYS A 337 20.39 26.73 5.50
N ASP A 338 20.74 26.81 4.21
CA ASP A 338 20.93 25.62 3.39
C ASP A 338 22.00 24.70 3.98
N LEU A 339 21.71 23.39 3.97
CA LEU A 339 22.61 22.31 4.39
C LEU A 339 22.90 21.37 3.21
N VAL A 340 21.87 20.97 2.49
CA VAL A 340 21.95 20.26 1.20
C VAL A 340 21.14 21.07 0.19
N PRO A 341 21.75 21.60 -0.87
CA PRO A 341 21.03 22.41 -1.86
C PRO A 341 20.04 21.57 -2.67
N ALA A 342 19.08 22.25 -3.29
CA ALA A 342 18.12 21.64 -4.21
C ALA A 342 18.79 21.14 -5.50
N SER A 343 18.14 20.20 -6.19
CA SER A 343 18.57 19.67 -7.49
C SER A 343 17.37 19.45 -8.40
N ASP A 344 17.49 19.77 -9.69
CA ASP A 344 16.43 19.54 -10.68
C ASP A 344 16.22 18.05 -11.00
N THR A 345 17.18 17.19 -10.67
CA THR A 345 17.18 15.75 -11.05
C THR A 345 17.23 14.80 -9.85
N VAL A 346 17.40 15.31 -8.64
CA VAL A 346 17.49 14.51 -7.41
C VAL A 346 16.44 14.98 -6.42
N PHE A 347 15.48 14.11 -6.13
CA PHE A 347 14.45 14.37 -5.13
C PHE A 347 14.88 13.85 -3.77
N ILE A 348 15.01 14.74 -2.78
CA ILE A 348 15.24 14.32 -1.40
C ILE A 348 13.90 13.87 -0.83
N GLU A 349 13.76 12.57 -0.59
CA GLU A 349 12.50 11.95 -0.13
C GLU A 349 12.41 11.99 1.39
N ASN A 350 13.53 11.73 2.08
CA ASN A 350 13.59 11.73 3.54
C ASN A 350 15.02 11.87 4.05
N PHE A 351 15.19 11.96 5.35
CA PHE A 351 16.49 11.86 6.00
C PHE A 351 16.36 11.31 7.42
N GLN A 352 17.48 10.90 7.98
CA GLN A 352 17.62 10.58 9.38
C GLN A 352 18.88 11.22 9.98
N SER A 353 18.72 11.78 11.17
CA SER A 353 19.78 12.42 11.93
C SER A 353 20.52 11.44 12.84
N PHE A 354 21.85 11.53 12.85
CA PHE A 354 22.72 10.84 13.81
C PHE A 354 23.68 11.86 14.44
N GLU A 355 24.34 11.50 15.53
CA GLU A 355 25.44 12.32 16.06
C GLU A 355 26.63 12.27 15.07
N GLY A 356 26.89 13.40 14.39
CA GLY A 356 28.05 13.58 13.49
C GLY A 356 27.78 13.42 12.00
N PHE A 357 26.58 12.98 11.59
CA PHE A 357 26.22 12.80 10.17
C PHE A 357 24.70 12.71 9.94
N LEU A 358 24.29 12.83 8.67
CA LEU A 358 22.94 12.56 8.18
C LEU A 358 22.96 11.38 7.20
N ALA A 359 21.94 10.54 7.27
CA ALA A 359 21.62 9.57 6.24
C ALA A 359 20.41 10.08 5.45
N ILE A 360 20.51 10.17 4.13
CA ILE A 360 19.56 10.90 3.27
C ILE A 360 19.02 9.94 2.22
N GLU A 361 17.71 9.75 2.22
CA GLU A 361 17.00 9.03 1.17
C GLU A 361 16.71 9.99 0.03
N GLU A 362 17.16 9.64 -1.16
CA GLU A 362 16.91 10.44 -2.35
C GLU A 362 16.60 9.57 -3.56
N ARG A 363 15.83 10.11 -4.50
CA ARG A 363 15.46 9.47 -5.75
C ARG A 363 16.18 10.11 -6.93
N SER A 364 16.67 9.27 -7.82
CA SER A 364 17.32 9.69 -9.06
C SER A 364 17.22 8.58 -10.08
N GLY A 365 16.79 8.91 -11.30
CA GLY A 365 16.77 7.97 -12.43
C GLY A 365 15.88 6.74 -12.18
N GLY A 366 14.82 6.87 -11.38
CA GLY A 366 13.88 5.79 -11.07
C GLY A 366 14.33 4.80 -9.98
N ASN A 367 15.38 5.12 -9.22
CA ASN A 367 15.78 4.34 -8.04
C ASN A 367 15.75 5.21 -6.78
N LYS A 368 15.43 4.60 -5.65
CA LYS A 368 15.64 5.16 -4.32
C LYS A 368 17.03 4.76 -3.83
N ARG A 369 17.87 5.74 -3.45
CA ARG A 369 19.27 5.53 -3.04
C ARG A 369 19.55 6.23 -1.71
N LEU A 370 20.56 5.73 -1.00
CA LEU A 370 20.99 6.28 0.29
C LEU A 370 22.30 7.07 0.15
N ARG A 371 22.32 8.28 0.70
CA ARG A 371 23.50 9.15 0.78
C ARG A 371 23.87 9.43 2.23
N ILE A 372 25.14 9.29 2.57
CA ILE A 372 25.69 9.68 3.87
C ILE A 372 26.37 11.03 3.73
N LEU A 373 26.01 11.98 4.60
CA LEU A 373 26.60 13.31 4.70
C LEU A 373 27.15 13.53 6.11
N THR A 374 28.46 13.57 6.28
CA THR A 374 29.06 13.86 7.59
C THR A 374 29.04 15.35 7.90
N ASP A 375 29.09 15.73 9.18
CA ASP A 375 29.17 17.13 9.60
C ASP A 375 30.46 17.83 9.10
N GLY A 376 31.50 17.06 8.77
CA GLY A 376 32.69 17.55 8.08
C GLY A 376 32.52 17.82 6.58
N GLY A 377 31.31 17.61 6.03
CA GLY A 377 30.97 17.85 4.63
C GLY A 377 31.30 16.70 3.67
N LYS A 378 31.81 15.56 4.16
CA LYS A 378 32.05 14.39 3.30
C LYS A 378 30.71 13.79 2.92
N SER A 379 30.47 13.67 1.62
CA SER A 379 29.25 13.08 1.06
C SER A 379 29.60 11.83 0.24
N SER A 380 28.92 10.71 0.50
CA SER A 380 29.12 9.46 -0.22
C SER A 380 27.81 8.69 -0.38
N PHE A 381 27.64 8.02 -1.51
CA PHE A 381 26.52 7.11 -1.75
C PHE A 381 26.81 5.72 -1.20
N VAL A 382 25.75 5.02 -0.80
CA VAL A 382 25.81 3.58 -0.58
C VAL A 382 25.74 2.88 -1.93
N ASP A 383 26.69 1.98 -2.19
CA ASP A 383 26.78 1.26 -3.46
C ASP A 383 25.59 0.31 -3.67
N ALA A 384 25.12 0.24 -4.92
CA ALA A 384 24.09 -0.68 -5.37
C ALA A 384 24.66 -1.70 -6.35
N ASP A 385 24.11 -2.91 -6.33
CA ASP A 385 24.64 -4.05 -7.08
C ASP A 385 23.86 -4.30 -8.40
N GLU A 386 22.71 -3.63 -8.60
CA GLU A 386 21.76 -3.89 -9.69
C GLU A 386 21.25 -2.58 -10.34
N PRO A 387 20.74 -2.61 -11.59
CA PRO A 387 20.29 -1.40 -12.28
C PRO A 387 18.93 -0.87 -11.81
N ALA A 388 18.04 -1.74 -11.33
CA ALA A 388 16.74 -1.41 -10.79
C ALA A 388 16.66 -1.95 -9.36
N TYR A 389 16.67 -1.04 -8.40
CA TYR A 389 16.72 -1.36 -6.98
C TYR A 389 16.06 -0.26 -6.14
N SER A 390 15.87 -0.56 -4.87
CA SER A 390 15.35 0.34 -3.86
C SER A 390 16.18 0.23 -2.59
N MET A 391 16.61 1.37 -2.03
CA MET A 391 17.24 1.44 -0.71
C MET A 391 16.40 2.31 0.21
N GLY A 392 15.97 1.77 1.35
CA GLY A 392 15.22 2.51 2.37
C GLY A 392 15.91 2.48 3.74
N LEU A 393 15.91 3.60 4.45
CA LEU A 393 16.25 3.69 5.86
C LEU A 393 15.40 2.71 6.66
N GLY A 394 16.09 1.91 7.48
CA GLY A 394 15.46 0.95 8.36
C GLY A 394 15.20 1.53 9.76
N ILE A 395 15.05 0.64 10.73
CA ILE A 395 14.84 1.00 12.13
C ILE A 395 16.17 1.43 12.78
N ASN A 396 16.30 2.73 13.05
CA ASN A 396 17.50 3.36 13.62
C ASN A 396 17.14 4.24 14.84
N PRO A 397 16.69 3.67 15.97
CA PRO A 397 16.21 4.46 17.11
C PRO A 397 17.33 5.01 18.01
N GLU A 398 18.58 4.54 17.85
CA GLU A 398 19.73 5.07 18.57
C GLU A 398 20.54 5.98 17.65
N ILE A 399 20.65 7.26 18.00
CA ILE A 399 21.41 8.27 17.24
C ILE A 399 22.93 8.24 17.51
N LYS A 400 23.34 7.60 18.61
CA LYS A 400 24.75 7.50 19.08
C LYS A 400 25.44 6.27 18.50
N THR A 401 25.52 6.20 17.18
CA THR A 401 26.11 5.07 16.45
C THR A 401 26.68 5.54 15.12
N PRO A 402 27.81 4.97 14.65
CA PRO A 402 28.28 5.20 13.29
C PRO A 402 27.56 4.33 12.25
N TRP A 403 26.64 3.44 12.67
CA TRP A 403 25.98 2.48 11.79
C TRP A 403 24.58 2.93 11.42
N VAL A 404 24.29 2.95 10.12
CA VAL A 404 22.96 3.21 9.56
C VAL A 404 22.39 1.91 9.07
N ARG A 405 21.25 1.51 9.64
CA ARG A 405 20.46 0.38 9.16
C ARG A 405 19.62 0.82 7.96
N TYR A 406 19.64 0.02 6.91
CA TYR A 406 18.83 0.23 5.71
C TYR A 406 18.42 -1.11 5.10
N THR A 407 17.34 -1.13 4.34
CA THR A 407 16.93 -2.25 3.49
C THR A 407 17.40 -2.01 2.07
N TYR A 408 17.74 -3.09 1.39
CA TYR A 408 17.99 -3.13 -0.03
C TYR A 408 17.08 -4.20 -0.66
N ASP A 409 16.42 -3.82 -1.73
CA ASP A 409 15.50 -4.65 -2.49
C ASP A 409 15.75 -4.49 -4.00
N SER A 410 15.51 -5.57 -4.73
CA SER A 410 15.38 -5.54 -6.18
C SER A 410 14.31 -6.54 -6.63
N LEU A 411 13.98 -6.54 -7.92
CA LEU A 411 13.07 -7.53 -8.49
C LEU A 411 13.59 -8.99 -8.42
N VAL A 412 14.89 -9.20 -8.15
CA VAL A 412 15.51 -10.53 -8.03
C VAL A 412 16.25 -10.76 -6.71
N THR A 413 16.54 -9.72 -5.93
CA THR A 413 17.22 -9.81 -4.64
C THR A 413 16.19 -9.68 -3.52
N PRO A 414 15.94 -10.73 -2.72
CA PRO A 414 15.05 -10.66 -1.57
C PRO A 414 15.48 -9.57 -0.58
N THR A 415 14.51 -8.98 0.12
CA THR A 415 14.76 -7.88 1.07
C THR A 415 15.91 -8.20 2.00
N THR A 416 16.96 -7.39 1.90
CA THR A 416 18.16 -7.56 2.73
C THR A 416 18.32 -6.37 3.64
N THR A 417 18.31 -6.63 4.95
CA THR A 417 18.65 -5.63 5.96
C THR A 417 20.17 -5.57 6.10
N TYR A 418 20.71 -4.40 5.76
CA TYR A 418 22.11 -4.06 5.92
C TYR A 418 22.30 -3.05 7.05
N GLU A 419 23.55 -2.95 7.51
CA GLU A 419 24.06 -1.73 8.12
C GLU A 419 25.26 -1.23 7.32
N VAL A 420 25.37 0.09 7.18
CA VAL A 420 26.54 0.76 6.61
C VAL A 420 27.18 1.66 7.67
N ASN A 421 28.50 1.60 7.79
CA ASN A 421 29.25 2.50 8.66
C ASN A 421 29.46 3.84 7.97
N ALA A 422 28.93 4.92 8.55
CA ALA A 422 28.98 6.26 7.98
C ALA A 422 30.40 6.85 7.82
N LEU A 423 31.38 6.33 8.56
CA LEU A 423 32.76 6.83 8.54
C LEU A 423 33.62 6.05 7.53
N THR A 424 33.51 4.72 7.55
CA THR A 424 34.37 3.82 6.76
C THR A 424 33.74 3.37 5.43
N GLY A 425 32.42 3.41 5.31
CA GLY A 425 31.67 2.83 4.18
C GLY A 425 31.50 1.30 4.27
N GLU A 426 31.96 0.67 5.35
CA GLU A 426 31.80 -0.78 5.57
C GLU A 426 30.32 -1.17 5.58
N ARG A 427 29.94 -2.15 4.75
CA ARG A 427 28.61 -2.76 4.73
C ARG A 427 28.63 -4.10 5.45
N ARG A 428 27.62 -4.35 6.29
CA ARG A 428 27.37 -5.67 6.89
C ARG A 428 25.94 -6.11 6.67
N VAL A 429 25.74 -7.38 6.32
CA VAL A 429 24.43 -8.00 6.23
C VAL A 429 23.96 -8.38 7.63
N LEU A 430 22.77 -7.94 8.02
CA LEU A 430 22.13 -8.40 9.25
C LEU A 430 21.15 -9.54 8.99
N LYS A 431 20.41 -9.45 7.89
CA LYS A 431 19.45 -10.48 7.47
C LYS A 431 19.16 -10.36 5.99
N VAL A 432 19.21 -11.48 5.29
CA VAL A 432 18.55 -11.67 4.00
C VAL A 432 17.20 -12.31 4.29
N GLN A 433 16.11 -11.80 3.70
CA GLN A 433 14.81 -12.46 3.77
C GLN A 433 14.95 -13.90 3.25
N PRO A 434 14.69 -14.93 4.08
CA PRO A 434 14.79 -16.31 3.62
C PRO A 434 13.63 -16.62 2.68
N VAL A 435 13.96 -17.03 1.46
CA VAL A 435 12.99 -17.44 0.43
C VAL A 435 13.30 -18.88 0.01
N PRO A 436 12.73 -19.91 0.67
CA PRO A 436 13.04 -21.30 0.37
C PRO A 436 12.76 -21.65 -1.10
N GLY A 437 13.66 -22.41 -1.73
CA GLY A 437 13.51 -22.81 -3.14
C GLY A 437 13.75 -21.71 -4.17
N TYR A 438 14.03 -20.47 -3.76
CA TYR A 438 14.34 -19.37 -4.65
C TYR A 438 15.85 -19.32 -4.97
N ASP A 439 16.17 -19.15 -6.25
CA ASP A 439 17.53 -18.95 -6.74
C ASP A 439 17.56 -17.65 -7.58
N PRO A 440 18.17 -16.56 -7.09
CA PRO A 440 18.24 -15.30 -7.82
C PRO A 440 18.96 -15.42 -9.17
N ALA A 441 19.88 -16.39 -9.33
CA ALA A 441 20.64 -16.57 -10.56
C ALA A 441 19.79 -17.06 -11.75
N LYS A 442 18.55 -17.49 -11.49
CA LYS A 442 17.56 -17.87 -12.52
C LYS A 442 16.88 -16.67 -13.17
N TYR A 443 17.03 -15.46 -12.64
CA TYR A 443 16.28 -14.30 -13.09
C TYR A 443 17.21 -13.16 -13.47
N VAL A 444 16.72 -12.26 -14.33
CA VAL A 444 17.44 -11.08 -14.79
C VAL A 444 16.52 -9.89 -14.63
N THR A 445 17.05 -8.79 -14.08
CA THR A 445 16.39 -7.49 -14.09
C THR A 445 16.98 -6.57 -15.15
N GLU A 446 16.12 -5.75 -15.77
CA GLU A 446 16.48 -4.76 -16.78
C GLU A 446 15.75 -3.44 -16.49
N ARG A 447 16.41 -2.30 -16.71
CA ARG A 447 15.77 -0.98 -16.74
C ARG A 447 15.71 -0.51 -18.19
N VAL A 448 14.50 -0.27 -18.69
CA VAL A 448 14.29 0.35 -20.01
C VAL A 448 13.54 1.68 -19.88
N TRP A 449 13.42 2.40 -21.00
CA TRP A 449 12.78 3.71 -21.06
C TRP A 449 11.82 3.74 -22.25
N ALA A 450 10.52 3.70 -21.98
CA ALA A 450 9.48 3.76 -22.99
C ALA A 450 9.20 5.23 -23.38
N PRO A 451 9.08 5.57 -24.68
CA PRO A 451 8.61 6.89 -25.07
C PRO A 451 7.09 7.00 -24.86
N ALA A 452 6.66 8.00 -24.09
CA ALA A 452 5.27 8.45 -24.06
C ALA A 452 4.94 9.24 -25.33
N ARG A 453 3.65 9.38 -25.64
CA ARG A 453 3.15 10.12 -26.81
C ARG A 453 3.54 11.60 -26.88
N ASP A 454 3.96 12.20 -25.77
CA ASP A 454 4.46 13.57 -25.69
C ASP A 454 6.01 13.65 -25.73
N GLY A 455 6.69 12.51 -25.93
CA GLY A 455 8.15 12.41 -25.97
C GLY A 455 8.82 12.14 -24.63
N THR A 456 8.09 12.20 -23.51
CA THR A 456 8.62 11.90 -22.17
C THR A 456 9.12 10.46 -22.12
N ARG A 457 10.28 10.21 -21.50
CA ARG A 457 10.87 8.87 -21.35
C ARG A 457 10.42 8.27 -20.01
N ILE A 458 9.48 7.34 -20.05
CA ILE A 458 8.96 6.64 -18.87
C ILE A 458 9.90 5.50 -18.49
N PRO A 459 10.50 5.48 -17.29
CA PRO A 459 11.31 4.35 -16.86
C PRO A 459 10.43 3.11 -16.65
N VAL A 460 10.98 1.93 -16.92
CA VAL A 460 10.31 0.65 -16.70
C VAL A 460 11.30 -0.33 -16.09
N SER A 461 11.00 -0.87 -14.91
CA SER A 461 11.77 -1.97 -14.32
C SER A 461 11.16 -3.30 -14.75
N LEU A 462 11.97 -4.20 -15.28
CA LEU A 462 11.56 -5.51 -15.79
C LEU A 462 12.25 -6.62 -15.01
N VAL A 463 11.58 -7.76 -14.91
CA VAL A 463 12.18 -9.03 -14.50
C VAL A 463 11.60 -10.18 -15.32
N TYR A 464 12.47 -11.12 -15.68
CA TYR A 464 12.14 -12.31 -16.47
C TYR A 464 13.14 -13.43 -16.16
N ALA A 465 12.78 -14.67 -16.52
CA ALA A 465 13.69 -15.81 -16.39
C ALA A 465 14.92 -15.68 -17.29
N LYS A 466 16.08 -16.14 -16.80
CA LYS A 466 17.33 -16.18 -17.54
C LYS A 466 17.16 -17.06 -18.78
N GLY A 467 17.61 -16.55 -19.93
CA GLY A 467 17.39 -17.19 -21.24
C GLY A 467 16.11 -16.77 -21.94
N PHE A 468 15.29 -15.90 -21.33
CA PHE A 468 14.18 -15.22 -21.99
C PHE A 468 14.63 -14.55 -23.30
N ARG A 469 13.79 -14.65 -24.33
CA ARG A 469 13.99 -14.01 -25.64
C ARG A 469 12.88 -13.00 -25.90
N LYS A 470 13.27 -11.81 -26.33
CA LYS A 470 12.35 -10.75 -26.77
C LYS A 470 11.79 -11.04 -28.18
N ASP A 471 11.14 -12.20 -28.34
CA ASP A 471 10.62 -12.70 -29.63
C ASP A 471 9.11 -12.49 -29.82
N GLY A 472 8.46 -11.77 -28.90
CA GLY A 472 7.05 -11.40 -29.01
C GLY A 472 6.08 -12.54 -28.73
N THR A 473 6.51 -13.60 -28.03
CA THR A 473 5.66 -14.77 -27.74
C THR A 473 5.18 -14.86 -26.29
N ALA A 474 5.89 -14.23 -25.35
CA ALA A 474 5.62 -14.34 -23.93
C ALA A 474 4.36 -13.59 -23.49
N ALA A 475 3.88 -13.93 -22.29
CA ALA A 475 2.87 -13.14 -21.59
C ALA A 475 3.55 -12.11 -20.67
N LEU A 476 2.94 -10.94 -20.52
CA LEU A 476 3.43 -9.85 -19.69
C LEU A 476 2.46 -9.56 -18.56
N PHE A 477 2.98 -9.34 -17.36
CA PHE A 477 2.27 -8.78 -16.22
C PHE A 477 2.81 -7.38 -15.93
N GLN A 478 2.01 -6.35 -16.16
CA GLN A 478 2.39 -4.95 -15.97
C GLN A 478 1.65 -4.33 -14.77
N GLU A 479 2.38 -3.68 -13.87
CA GLU A 479 1.78 -2.99 -12.71
C GLU A 479 2.26 -1.54 -12.59
N ALA A 480 1.41 -0.71 -11.97
CA ALA A 480 1.71 0.67 -11.60
C ALA A 480 0.66 1.22 -10.61
N TYR A 481 0.99 2.35 -9.98
CA TYR A 481 0.07 3.09 -9.12
C TYR A 481 -0.23 4.51 -9.63
N GLY A 482 0.79 5.36 -9.74
CA GLY A 482 0.73 6.65 -10.46
C GLY A 482 -0.15 7.73 -9.85
N SER A 483 -0.22 7.84 -8.52
CA SER A 483 -0.98 8.90 -7.80
C SER A 483 -0.29 9.30 -6.48
N TYR A 484 -0.63 10.48 -5.95
CA TYR A 484 -0.15 11.06 -4.68
C TYR A 484 1.39 11.25 -4.58
N GLY A 485 2.10 11.06 -5.68
CA GLY A 485 3.55 10.98 -5.69
C GLY A 485 4.11 9.71 -5.07
N ALA A 486 3.26 8.69 -4.83
CA ALA A 486 3.68 7.38 -4.36
C ALA A 486 4.43 6.65 -5.49
N SER A 487 5.67 6.30 -5.22
CA SER A 487 6.53 5.61 -6.19
C SER A 487 6.33 4.10 -6.14
N THR A 488 6.29 3.43 -7.28
CA THR A 488 6.23 1.97 -7.36
C THR A 488 7.65 1.42 -7.46
N ASP A 489 8.32 1.23 -6.32
CA ASP A 489 9.72 0.81 -6.28
C ASP A 489 9.93 -0.63 -6.82
N PRO A 490 11.09 -0.93 -7.44
CA PRO A 490 11.40 -2.27 -7.97
C PRO A 490 11.78 -3.25 -6.86
N ASP A 491 10.85 -3.53 -5.95
CA ASP A 491 11.08 -4.36 -4.78
C ASP A 491 10.83 -5.86 -5.04
N PHE A 492 11.37 -6.73 -4.18
CA PHE A 492 11.19 -8.17 -4.32
C PHE A 492 9.77 -8.62 -3.99
N SER A 493 9.23 -9.55 -4.78
CA SER A 493 7.93 -10.17 -4.53
C SER A 493 8.01 -11.69 -4.58
N VAL A 494 7.55 -12.34 -3.51
CA VAL A 494 7.44 -13.81 -3.40
C VAL A 494 6.42 -14.41 -4.37
N ILE A 495 5.62 -13.58 -5.04
CA ILE A 495 4.62 -14.01 -6.04
C ILE A 495 5.26 -14.12 -7.42
N ASN A 496 6.28 -13.30 -7.71
CA ASN A 496 6.90 -13.23 -9.02
C ASN A 496 7.44 -14.59 -9.52
N PRO A 497 8.08 -15.45 -8.71
CA PRO A 497 8.53 -16.77 -9.16
C PRO A 497 7.44 -17.59 -9.86
N SER A 498 6.21 -17.60 -9.35
CA SER A 498 5.08 -18.31 -9.96
C SER A 498 4.74 -17.82 -11.38
N MET A 499 5.07 -16.57 -11.73
CA MET A 499 4.92 -16.04 -13.09
C MET A 499 6.19 -16.29 -13.93
N LEU A 500 7.35 -16.01 -13.36
CA LEU A 500 8.64 -16.06 -14.05
C LEU A 500 9.01 -17.49 -14.47
N ASP A 501 8.75 -18.48 -13.61
CA ASP A 501 8.98 -19.91 -13.90
C ASP A 501 8.05 -20.45 -14.99
N ARG A 502 6.96 -19.71 -15.31
CA ARG A 502 6.05 -20.00 -16.42
C ARG A 502 6.36 -19.19 -17.69
N GLY A 503 7.52 -18.53 -17.72
CA GLY A 503 8.02 -17.77 -18.86
C GLY A 503 7.34 -16.41 -19.06
N MET A 504 6.64 -15.89 -18.05
CA MET A 504 6.11 -14.53 -18.11
C MET A 504 7.20 -13.49 -17.87
N VAL A 505 6.96 -12.29 -18.36
CA VAL A 505 7.70 -11.07 -18.02
C VAL A 505 6.88 -10.29 -17.01
N VAL A 506 7.53 -9.74 -15.98
CA VAL A 506 6.92 -8.79 -15.05
C VAL A 506 7.52 -7.41 -15.30
N ALA A 507 6.68 -6.38 -15.37
CA ALA A 507 7.09 -5.00 -15.59
C ALA A 507 6.41 -4.04 -14.60
N ILE A 508 7.21 -3.17 -14.00
CA ILE A 508 6.71 -2.00 -13.27
C ILE A 508 6.86 -0.78 -14.17
N ALA A 509 5.73 -0.16 -14.51
CA ALA A 509 5.69 1.08 -15.28
C ALA A 509 5.72 2.28 -14.33
N HIS A 510 6.84 3.02 -14.31
CA HIS A 510 7.05 4.17 -13.44
C HIS A 510 6.39 5.44 -14.01
N ILE A 511 5.06 5.37 -14.19
CA ILE A 511 4.23 6.39 -14.85
C ILE A 511 4.15 7.70 -14.08
N ARG A 512 3.83 8.80 -14.76
CA ARG A 512 3.60 10.10 -14.09
C ARG A 512 2.46 10.02 -13.08
N GLY A 513 2.56 10.84 -12.04
CA GLY A 513 1.74 10.79 -10.83
C GLY A 513 2.41 10.05 -9.66
N GLY A 514 3.49 9.29 -9.92
CA GLY A 514 4.48 8.88 -8.92
C GLY A 514 5.60 9.93 -8.74
N GLN A 515 6.66 9.61 -8.01
CA GLN A 515 7.84 10.50 -7.79
C GLN A 515 9.18 9.79 -8.08
N GLU A 516 9.17 8.76 -8.92
CA GLU A 516 10.35 8.00 -9.32
C GLU A 516 11.43 8.89 -9.96
N MET A 517 11.00 9.97 -10.63
CA MET A 517 11.84 11.00 -11.25
C MET A 517 11.79 12.35 -10.50
N GLY A 518 11.26 12.37 -9.28
CA GLY A 518 11.10 13.55 -8.43
C GLY A 518 9.74 14.24 -8.53
N ARG A 519 9.60 15.40 -7.87
CA ARG A 519 8.30 16.06 -7.67
C ARG A 519 7.64 16.49 -8.97
N GLY A 520 8.42 16.90 -9.97
CA GLY A 520 7.90 17.24 -11.30
C GLY A 520 7.16 16.07 -11.97
N TRP A 521 7.55 14.83 -11.67
CA TRP A 521 6.90 13.62 -12.19
C TRP A 521 5.48 13.42 -11.64
N TYR A 522 5.28 13.79 -10.37
CA TYR A 522 3.97 13.85 -9.74
C TYR A 522 3.17 15.03 -10.27
N ASP A 523 3.82 16.19 -10.42
CA ASP A 523 3.20 17.40 -10.96
C ASP A 523 2.54 17.15 -12.33
N ASP A 524 3.23 16.39 -13.18
CA ASP A 524 2.75 16.04 -14.52
C ASP A 524 1.79 14.84 -14.56
N GLY A 525 1.28 14.37 -13.42
CA GLY A 525 0.31 13.26 -13.35
C GLY A 525 -0.79 13.44 -12.31
N HIS A 526 -1.05 14.67 -11.86
CA HIS A 526 -2.15 15.01 -10.95
C HIS A 526 -2.99 16.17 -11.50
N LEU A 527 -4.15 16.45 -10.87
CA LEU A 527 -5.12 17.48 -11.30
C LEU A 527 -5.39 17.41 -12.82
N LEU A 528 -5.23 18.52 -13.52
CA LEU A 528 -5.50 18.67 -14.95
C LEU A 528 -4.44 18.03 -15.86
N ARG A 529 -3.47 17.32 -15.26
CA ARG A 529 -2.51 16.46 -15.95
C ARG A 529 -2.75 14.98 -15.66
N LYS A 530 -3.77 14.62 -14.88
CA LYS A 530 -3.98 13.23 -14.42
C LYS A 530 -4.05 12.20 -15.55
N LYS A 531 -4.54 12.57 -16.73
CA LYS A 531 -4.61 11.66 -17.88
C LYS A 531 -3.25 11.13 -18.33
N ASN A 532 -2.15 11.83 -18.01
CA ASN A 532 -0.81 11.37 -18.30
C ASN A 532 -0.51 10.02 -17.64
N SER A 533 -0.97 9.77 -16.40
CA SER A 533 -0.81 8.46 -15.75
C SER A 533 -1.38 7.32 -16.60
N PHE A 534 -2.59 7.51 -17.15
CA PHE A 534 -3.27 6.48 -17.95
C PHE A 534 -2.59 6.31 -19.31
N THR A 535 -2.22 7.41 -19.96
CA THR A 535 -1.60 7.35 -21.27
C THR A 535 -0.18 6.82 -21.23
N ASP A 536 0.59 7.14 -20.18
CA ASP A 536 1.94 6.59 -19.96
C ASP A 536 1.87 5.06 -19.79
N PHE A 537 0.90 4.57 -19.02
CA PHE A 537 0.72 3.14 -18.79
C PHE A 537 0.42 2.40 -20.10
N ILE A 538 -0.47 2.95 -20.94
CA ILE A 538 -0.80 2.43 -22.27
C ILE A 538 0.41 2.50 -23.21
N ASP A 539 1.15 3.61 -23.20
CA ASP A 539 2.30 3.82 -24.07
C ASP A 539 3.46 2.86 -23.68
N VAL A 540 3.65 2.60 -22.38
CA VAL A 540 4.56 1.55 -21.88
C VAL A 540 4.13 0.16 -22.35
N THR A 541 2.85 -0.19 -22.22
CA THR A 541 2.34 -1.50 -22.69
C THR A 541 2.64 -1.70 -24.17
N ARG A 542 2.31 -0.71 -25.01
CA ARG A 542 2.55 -0.77 -26.45
C ARG A 542 4.03 -0.82 -26.79
N TYR A 543 4.86 -0.07 -26.08
CA TYR A 543 6.31 -0.12 -26.24
C TYR A 543 6.85 -1.52 -25.95
N LEU A 544 6.49 -2.12 -24.81
CA LEU A 544 6.99 -3.45 -24.43
C LEU A 544 6.56 -4.54 -25.42
N VAL A 545 5.31 -4.50 -25.90
CA VAL A 545 4.82 -5.39 -26.96
C VAL A 545 5.62 -5.18 -28.26
N ALA A 546 5.81 -3.92 -28.68
CA ALA A 546 6.57 -3.60 -29.90
C ALA A 546 8.05 -4.00 -29.82
N GLN A 547 8.64 -3.99 -28.62
CA GLN A 547 10.00 -4.45 -28.37
C GLN A 547 10.11 -5.98 -28.19
N GLY A 548 9.02 -6.72 -28.38
CA GLY A 548 9.02 -8.18 -28.33
C GLY A 548 9.04 -8.78 -26.93
N TYR A 549 8.79 -8.00 -25.86
CA TYR A 549 8.68 -8.54 -24.50
C TYR A 549 7.42 -9.38 -24.30
N ALA A 550 6.38 -9.12 -25.10
CA ALA A 550 5.09 -9.77 -24.96
C ALA A 550 4.42 -9.95 -26.31
N ALA A 551 3.57 -10.97 -26.43
CA ALA A 551 2.67 -11.10 -27.56
C ALA A 551 1.52 -10.08 -27.47
N PRO A 552 1.06 -9.50 -28.59
CA PRO A 552 -0.17 -8.71 -28.62
C PRO A 552 -1.34 -9.49 -28.01
N GLY A 553 -2.11 -8.85 -27.13
CA GLY A 553 -3.24 -9.49 -26.43
C GLY A 553 -2.85 -10.45 -25.31
N ARG A 554 -1.56 -10.69 -25.03
CA ARG A 554 -1.09 -11.47 -23.87
C ARG A 554 -0.50 -10.59 -22.77
N VAL A 555 -1.16 -9.47 -22.48
CA VAL A 555 -0.77 -8.55 -21.42
C VAL A 555 -1.82 -8.56 -20.32
N ALA A 556 -1.41 -8.80 -19.08
CA ALA A 556 -2.19 -8.54 -17.88
C ALA A 556 -1.75 -7.21 -17.25
N ALA A 557 -2.72 -6.48 -16.70
CA ALA A 557 -2.45 -5.28 -15.91
C ALA A 557 -2.97 -5.45 -14.47
N LEU A 558 -2.24 -4.89 -13.50
CA LEU A 558 -2.67 -4.83 -12.10
C LEU A 558 -2.53 -3.41 -11.53
N GLY A 559 -3.53 -3.00 -10.75
CA GLY A 559 -3.49 -1.79 -9.94
C GLY A 559 -4.53 -1.83 -8.81
N GLY A 560 -4.17 -1.27 -7.65
CA GLY A 560 -5.02 -1.23 -6.46
C GLY A 560 -5.30 0.20 -5.97
N SER A 561 -6.46 0.46 -5.34
CA SER A 561 -6.83 1.79 -4.83
C SER A 561 -6.84 2.85 -5.97
N ALA A 562 -6.01 3.88 -5.92
CA ALA A 562 -5.81 4.81 -7.04
C ALA A 562 -5.10 4.17 -8.26
N GLY A 563 -4.33 3.10 -8.07
CA GLY A 563 -3.93 2.22 -9.18
C GLY A 563 -5.14 1.49 -9.79
N GLY A 564 -6.23 1.30 -9.03
CA GLY A 564 -7.50 0.80 -9.54
C GLY A 564 -8.26 1.83 -10.39
N LEU A 565 -8.13 3.13 -10.10
CA LEU A 565 -8.54 4.22 -11.02
C LEU A 565 -7.82 4.07 -12.36
N LEU A 566 -6.50 3.87 -12.32
CA LEU A 566 -5.70 3.61 -13.51
C LEU A 566 -6.26 2.41 -14.29
N MET A 567 -6.51 1.27 -13.63
CA MET A 567 -7.10 0.09 -14.28
C MET A 567 -8.45 0.37 -14.94
N GLY A 568 -9.35 1.06 -14.23
CA GLY A 568 -10.66 1.42 -14.77
C GLY A 568 -10.59 2.36 -15.98
N ALA A 569 -9.67 3.33 -15.95
CA ALA A 569 -9.45 4.27 -17.04
C ALA A 569 -8.88 3.56 -18.28
N VAL A 570 -7.86 2.72 -18.14
CA VAL A 570 -7.26 2.02 -19.29
C VAL A 570 -8.18 0.93 -19.86
N ALA A 571 -9.02 0.31 -19.04
CA ALA A 571 -10.09 -0.59 -19.51
C ALA A 571 -11.09 0.13 -20.43
N ASN A 572 -11.36 1.42 -20.20
CA ASN A 572 -12.20 2.23 -21.09
C ASN A 572 -11.42 2.73 -22.33
N MET A 573 -10.19 3.22 -22.15
CA MET A 573 -9.42 3.93 -23.18
C MET A 573 -8.72 3.00 -24.18
N ALA A 574 -8.27 1.83 -23.73
CA ALA A 574 -7.47 0.90 -24.53
C ALA A 574 -7.77 -0.57 -24.20
N PRO A 575 -9.05 -1.01 -24.19
CA PRO A 575 -9.43 -2.38 -23.79
C PRO A 575 -8.73 -3.49 -24.58
N LYS A 576 -8.36 -3.21 -25.84
CA LYS A 576 -7.73 -4.18 -26.76
C LYS A 576 -6.25 -4.44 -26.48
N ASP A 577 -5.60 -3.59 -25.68
CA ASP A 577 -4.18 -3.74 -25.36
C ASP A 577 -3.94 -4.79 -24.26
N TYR A 578 -5.01 -5.22 -23.58
CA TYR A 578 -4.95 -6.12 -22.42
C TYR A 578 -5.76 -7.39 -22.66
N GLY A 579 -5.20 -8.54 -22.28
CA GLY A 579 -5.93 -9.81 -22.20
C GLY A 579 -6.61 -10.02 -20.85
N ALA A 580 -6.07 -9.44 -19.78
CA ALA A 580 -6.66 -9.46 -18.45
C ALA A 580 -6.34 -8.18 -17.66
N ILE A 581 -7.25 -7.73 -16.80
CA ILE A 581 -7.04 -6.61 -15.88
C ILE A 581 -7.48 -7.02 -14.48
N VAL A 582 -6.62 -6.78 -13.49
CA VAL A 582 -6.88 -6.97 -12.07
C VAL A 582 -7.00 -5.61 -11.39
N ALA A 583 -8.20 -5.25 -10.95
CA ALA A 583 -8.49 -3.98 -10.29
C ALA A 583 -8.87 -4.23 -8.82
N GLN A 584 -7.96 -3.92 -7.90
CA GLN A 584 -8.15 -4.17 -6.47
C GLN A 584 -8.65 -2.91 -5.77
N VAL A 585 -9.72 -3.02 -4.98
CA VAL A 585 -10.34 -1.91 -4.23
C VAL A 585 -10.36 -0.59 -5.04
N PRO A 586 -10.87 -0.59 -6.30
CA PRO A 586 -10.52 0.46 -7.26
C PRO A 586 -11.37 1.73 -7.10
N PHE A 587 -10.72 2.90 -7.05
CA PHE A 587 -11.40 4.21 -7.08
C PHE A 587 -11.95 4.50 -8.48
N VAL A 588 -13.26 4.36 -8.69
CA VAL A 588 -13.84 4.31 -10.05
C VAL A 588 -15.06 5.20 -10.24
N ASP A 589 -15.68 5.68 -9.16
CA ASP A 589 -16.82 6.59 -9.21
C ASP A 589 -16.39 8.04 -8.92
N VAL A 590 -15.36 8.47 -9.65
CA VAL A 590 -14.56 9.66 -9.34
C VAL A 590 -15.42 10.91 -9.17
N VAL A 591 -16.30 11.21 -10.13
CA VAL A 591 -17.05 12.48 -10.11
C VAL A 591 -18.13 12.47 -9.03
N THR A 592 -18.83 11.35 -8.83
CA THR A 592 -19.90 11.26 -7.82
C THR A 592 -19.32 11.32 -6.41
N THR A 593 -18.25 10.56 -6.15
CA THR A 593 -17.56 10.56 -4.85
C THR A 593 -16.98 11.93 -4.54
N MET A 594 -16.26 12.55 -5.49
CA MET A 594 -15.60 13.83 -5.24
C MET A 594 -16.57 15.03 -5.17
N LEU A 595 -17.83 14.87 -5.57
CA LEU A 595 -18.89 15.87 -5.33
C LEU A 595 -19.45 15.82 -3.90
N ASP A 596 -19.22 14.74 -3.14
CA ASP A 596 -19.82 14.51 -1.84
C ASP A 596 -18.77 14.52 -0.71
N ALA A 597 -18.68 15.66 -0.03
CA ALA A 597 -17.77 15.88 1.11
C ALA A 597 -18.13 15.04 2.36
N SER A 598 -19.28 14.35 2.40
CA SER A 598 -19.60 13.45 3.51
C SER A 598 -18.82 12.13 3.46
N ILE A 599 -18.26 11.79 2.30
CA ILE A 599 -17.47 10.58 2.10
C ILE A 599 -16.05 10.80 2.64
N PRO A 600 -15.47 9.85 3.41
CA PRO A 600 -14.08 9.92 3.83
C PRO A 600 -13.11 10.23 2.69
N LEU A 601 -12.04 10.97 2.97
CA LEU A 601 -10.98 11.41 2.06
C LEU A 601 -11.36 12.50 1.03
N THR A 602 -12.62 12.65 0.63
CA THR A 602 -13.03 13.56 -0.45
C THR A 602 -12.42 14.97 -0.35
N THR A 603 -12.51 15.59 0.83
CA THR A 603 -11.97 16.95 1.05
C THR A 603 -10.44 17.01 1.02
N ASN A 604 -9.77 15.94 1.46
CA ASN A 604 -8.31 15.82 1.42
C ASN A 604 -7.78 15.64 0.00
N GLU A 605 -8.59 15.07 -0.89
CA GLU A 605 -8.17 14.68 -2.24
C GLU A 605 -8.46 15.75 -3.31
N TYR A 606 -9.04 16.90 -2.96
CA TYR A 606 -9.26 17.98 -3.92
C TYR A 606 -7.96 18.49 -4.56
N ASP A 607 -6.86 18.52 -3.82
CA ASP A 607 -5.55 18.90 -4.37
C ASP A 607 -4.87 17.76 -5.15
N GLU A 608 -5.41 16.54 -5.16
CA GLU A 608 -4.94 15.43 -6.00
C GLU A 608 -5.70 15.37 -7.34
N TRP A 609 -7.04 15.36 -7.29
CA TRP A 609 -7.89 15.16 -8.47
C TRP A 609 -8.49 16.44 -9.04
N GLY A 610 -8.75 17.41 -8.15
CA GLY A 610 -9.57 18.58 -8.41
C GLY A 610 -10.91 18.51 -7.68
N ASN A 611 -11.54 19.67 -7.49
CA ASN A 611 -12.87 19.75 -6.91
C ASN A 611 -13.95 19.82 -8.00
N PRO A 612 -14.73 18.76 -8.28
CA PRO A 612 -15.74 18.76 -9.33
C PRO A 612 -16.96 19.63 -9.01
N ALA A 613 -17.01 20.29 -7.85
CA ALA A 613 -17.93 21.40 -7.63
C ALA A 613 -17.61 22.60 -8.56
N GLU A 614 -16.37 22.68 -9.06
CA GLU A 614 -15.92 23.65 -10.06
C GLU A 614 -15.97 23.03 -11.46
N LYS A 615 -16.54 23.76 -12.42
CA LYS A 615 -16.79 23.25 -13.78
C LYS A 615 -15.55 22.72 -14.48
N GLN A 616 -14.41 23.37 -14.32
CA GLN A 616 -13.16 22.98 -14.97
C GLN A 616 -12.68 21.59 -14.53
N TYR A 617 -12.69 21.32 -13.22
CA TYR A 617 -12.33 20.01 -12.70
C TYR A 617 -13.41 18.98 -13.00
N TYR A 618 -14.70 19.35 -12.91
CA TYR A 618 -15.80 18.46 -13.29
C TYR A 618 -15.65 17.94 -14.72
N ASP A 619 -15.46 18.83 -15.70
CA ASP A 619 -15.34 18.45 -17.11
C ASP A 619 -14.10 17.56 -17.33
N TYR A 620 -12.99 17.88 -16.69
CA TYR A 620 -11.75 17.13 -16.82
C TYR A 620 -11.84 15.74 -16.16
N MET A 621 -12.32 15.67 -14.91
CA MET A 621 -12.53 14.42 -14.17
C MET A 621 -13.54 13.52 -14.88
N LEU A 622 -14.64 14.09 -15.38
CA LEU A 622 -15.64 13.35 -16.14
C LEU A 622 -15.06 12.75 -17.42
N SER A 623 -14.03 13.36 -18.03
CA SER A 623 -13.38 12.84 -19.23
C SER A 623 -12.54 11.56 -19.01
N TYR A 624 -12.29 11.16 -17.75
CA TYR A 624 -11.55 9.94 -17.43
C TYR A 624 -12.19 9.05 -16.36
N SER A 625 -13.18 9.55 -15.60
CA SER A 625 -13.87 8.81 -14.54
C SER A 625 -14.36 7.43 -15.05
N PRO A 626 -13.86 6.31 -14.49
CA PRO A 626 -14.13 4.99 -15.05
C PRO A 626 -15.61 4.62 -15.12
N TYR A 627 -16.37 4.91 -14.06
CA TYR A 627 -17.81 4.64 -13.99
C TYR A 627 -18.61 5.42 -15.03
N ASP A 628 -18.22 6.67 -15.27
CA ASP A 628 -18.92 7.57 -16.20
C ASP A 628 -18.63 7.25 -17.67
N ASN A 629 -17.44 6.70 -17.95
CA ASN A 629 -16.98 6.40 -19.30
C ASN A 629 -17.22 4.94 -19.71
N VAL A 630 -18.00 4.16 -18.94
CA VAL A 630 -18.43 2.83 -19.39
C VAL A 630 -19.35 2.97 -20.61
N ALA A 631 -18.92 2.37 -21.72
CA ALA A 631 -19.59 2.43 -23.01
C ALA A 631 -19.99 1.03 -23.52
N ALA A 632 -20.83 0.98 -24.55
CA ALA A 632 -21.14 -0.25 -25.26
C ALA A 632 -19.94 -0.67 -26.13
N GLN A 633 -19.03 -1.43 -25.54
CA GLN A 633 -17.82 -1.92 -26.19
C GLN A 633 -17.35 -3.25 -25.60
N GLU A 634 -16.36 -3.87 -26.25
CA GLU A 634 -15.64 -5.01 -25.69
C GLU A 634 -14.69 -4.52 -24.59
N TYR A 635 -14.69 -5.26 -23.48
CA TYR A 635 -13.77 -5.09 -22.36
C TYR A 635 -12.93 -6.35 -22.20
N PRO A 636 -11.68 -6.26 -21.73
CA PRO A 636 -10.86 -7.44 -21.45
C PRO A 636 -11.46 -8.26 -20.31
N ALA A 637 -10.90 -9.45 -20.08
CA ALA A 637 -11.23 -10.21 -18.89
C ALA A 637 -10.86 -9.40 -17.63
N LEU A 638 -11.81 -9.25 -16.71
CA LEU A 638 -11.67 -8.37 -15.54
C LEU A 638 -11.83 -9.17 -14.25
N TYR A 639 -10.88 -8.99 -13.33
CA TYR A 639 -10.98 -9.42 -11.94
C TYR A 639 -11.02 -8.17 -11.05
N VAL A 640 -12.17 -7.91 -10.45
CA VAL A 640 -12.39 -6.76 -9.56
C VAL A 640 -12.54 -7.28 -8.14
N SER A 641 -11.84 -6.67 -7.18
CA SER A 641 -12.02 -7.00 -5.76
C SER A 641 -12.32 -5.77 -4.91
N THR A 642 -13.02 -5.98 -3.79
CA THR A 642 -13.24 -4.94 -2.76
C THR A 642 -13.49 -5.54 -1.38
N GLY A 643 -13.57 -4.69 -0.34
CA GLY A 643 -13.98 -5.05 1.01
C GLY A 643 -15.20 -4.25 1.47
N LEU A 644 -16.18 -4.90 2.12
CA LEU A 644 -17.39 -4.24 2.61
C LEU A 644 -17.09 -3.10 3.61
N TRP A 645 -16.02 -3.26 4.39
CA TRP A 645 -15.58 -2.32 5.43
C TRP A 645 -14.41 -1.44 4.98
N ASP A 646 -14.17 -1.34 3.66
CA ASP A 646 -13.12 -0.49 3.13
C ASP A 646 -13.38 0.98 3.48
N SER A 647 -12.38 1.61 4.11
CA SER A 647 -12.39 3.00 4.55
C SER A 647 -11.67 3.97 3.62
N GLN A 648 -10.93 3.49 2.61
CA GLN A 648 -10.28 4.34 1.62
C GLN A 648 -11.15 4.47 0.37
N VAL A 649 -11.51 3.34 -0.23
CA VAL A 649 -12.37 3.29 -1.42
C VAL A 649 -13.66 2.59 -1.01
N GLN A 650 -14.78 3.27 -1.10
CA GLN A 650 -16.02 2.73 -0.55
C GLN A 650 -16.49 1.54 -1.41
N TYR A 651 -16.95 0.46 -0.77
CA TYR A 651 -17.31 -0.81 -1.45
C TYR A 651 -18.28 -0.62 -2.63
N TYR A 652 -19.15 0.40 -2.55
CA TYR A 652 -20.15 0.68 -3.56
C TYR A 652 -19.56 1.20 -4.88
N GLU A 653 -18.36 1.78 -4.89
CA GLU A 653 -17.72 2.26 -6.11
C GLU A 653 -17.45 1.12 -7.12
N PRO A 654 -16.65 0.08 -6.78
CA PRO A 654 -16.48 -1.05 -7.67
C PRO A 654 -17.76 -1.83 -7.91
N THR A 655 -18.68 -1.85 -6.93
CA THR A 655 -19.97 -2.55 -7.09
C THR A 655 -20.82 -1.90 -8.20
N LYS A 656 -20.94 -0.57 -8.19
CA LYS A 656 -21.64 0.20 -9.23
C LYS A 656 -20.94 0.07 -10.58
N TRP A 657 -19.61 0.12 -10.60
CA TRP A 657 -18.83 -0.03 -11.82
C TRP A 657 -19.02 -1.41 -12.47
N VAL A 658 -18.97 -2.48 -11.69
CA VAL A 658 -19.27 -3.85 -12.17
C VAL A 658 -20.69 -3.95 -12.70
N ALA A 659 -21.69 -3.43 -11.96
CA ALA A 659 -23.08 -3.45 -12.41
C ALA A 659 -23.27 -2.76 -13.78
N ARG A 660 -22.65 -1.59 -13.97
CA ARG A 660 -22.71 -0.85 -15.24
C ARG A 660 -21.93 -1.53 -16.36
N LEU A 661 -20.77 -2.14 -16.07
CA LEU A 661 -20.02 -2.94 -17.04
C LEU A 661 -20.85 -4.14 -17.52
N ARG A 662 -21.51 -4.88 -16.61
CA ARG A 662 -22.38 -6.01 -16.97
C ARG A 662 -23.53 -5.58 -17.89
N ALA A 663 -24.10 -4.39 -17.66
CA ALA A 663 -25.20 -3.87 -18.45
C ALA A 663 -24.79 -3.36 -19.85
N LYS A 664 -23.52 -2.96 -20.04
CA LYS A 664 -23.08 -2.27 -21.26
C LYS A 664 -22.08 -3.05 -22.12
N LYS A 665 -21.25 -3.93 -21.56
CA LYS A 665 -20.19 -4.61 -22.34
C LYS A 665 -20.80 -5.48 -23.46
N THR A 666 -20.17 -5.50 -24.63
CA THR A 666 -20.66 -6.21 -25.82
C THR A 666 -19.91 -7.51 -26.15
N GLY A 667 -18.86 -7.86 -25.38
CA GLY A 667 -18.03 -9.07 -25.59
C GLY A 667 -18.30 -10.20 -24.58
N GLY A 668 -17.68 -11.36 -24.81
CA GLY A 668 -17.85 -12.57 -23.99
C GLY A 668 -16.86 -12.75 -22.82
N GLU A 669 -15.86 -11.87 -22.69
CA GLU A 669 -14.82 -12.01 -21.67
C GLU A 669 -15.39 -11.97 -20.24
N PRO A 670 -14.85 -12.77 -19.30
CA PRO A 670 -15.36 -12.87 -17.94
C PRO A 670 -15.14 -11.57 -17.14
N LEU A 671 -16.11 -11.22 -16.31
CA LEU A 671 -16.04 -10.13 -15.34
C LEU A 671 -16.33 -10.70 -13.95
N VAL A 672 -15.27 -10.97 -13.20
CA VAL A 672 -15.31 -11.51 -11.85
C VAL A 672 -15.31 -10.35 -10.85
N PHE A 673 -16.24 -10.38 -9.89
CA PHE A 673 -16.28 -9.42 -8.78
C PHE A 673 -16.26 -10.14 -7.44
N ARG A 674 -15.18 -9.94 -6.68
CA ARG A 674 -14.93 -10.61 -5.40
C ARG A 674 -15.04 -9.61 -4.25
N VAL A 675 -15.98 -9.86 -3.33
CA VAL A 675 -16.23 -8.98 -2.18
C VAL A 675 -15.88 -9.67 -0.88
N ASN A 676 -14.92 -9.11 -0.15
CA ASN A 676 -14.66 -9.54 1.21
C ASN A 676 -15.69 -8.92 2.17
N MET A 677 -16.61 -9.75 2.67
CA MET A 677 -17.71 -9.32 3.55
C MET A 677 -17.28 -9.00 4.99
N GLN A 678 -16.02 -9.29 5.36
CA GLN A 678 -15.54 -9.24 6.75
C GLN A 678 -14.36 -8.28 6.97
N ALA A 679 -13.81 -7.68 5.92
CA ALA A 679 -12.62 -6.84 6.04
C ALA A 679 -12.69 -5.56 5.20
N GLY A 680 -11.72 -4.67 5.43
CA GLY A 680 -11.59 -3.40 4.75
C GLY A 680 -10.52 -3.38 3.66
N HIS A 681 -9.85 -2.24 3.52
CA HIS A 681 -8.97 -1.94 2.38
C HIS A 681 -7.83 -2.94 2.14
N GLY A 682 -7.24 -3.46 3.23
CA GLY A 682 -6.14 -4.44 3.16
C GLY A 682 -6.59 -5.89 2.98
N GLY A 683 -7.90 -6.15 2.89
CA GLY A 683 -8.46 -7.50 2.94
C GLY A 683 -8.41 -8.10 4.35
N LYS A 684 -8.60 -9.43 4.45
CA LYS A 684 -8.54 -10.13 5.74
C LYS A 684 -7.17 -9.91 6.41
N SER A 685 -7.17 -9.77 7.73
CA SER A 685 -5.94 -9.76 8.51
C SER A 685 -5.30 -11.16 8.58
N GLY A 686 -4.05 -11.21 9.03
CA GLY A 686 -3.26 -12.43 9.04
C GLY A 686 -2.33 -12.53 7.83
N ARG A 687 -1.27 -13.30 7.96
CA ARG A 687 -0.21 -13.31 6.94
C ARG A 687 -0.56 -14.16 5.72
N PHE A 688 -1.37 -15.22 5.89
CA PHE A 688 -1.59 -16.20 4.82
C PHE A 688 -2.79 -15.91 3.92
N GLU A 689 -3.85 -15.29 4.46
CA GLU A 689 -5.09 -15.03 3.69
C GLU A 689 -4.83 -14.15 2.45
N ARG A 690 -3.86 -13.23 2.53
CA ARG A 690 -3.46 -12.43 1.35
C ARG A 690 -3.03 -13.33 0.18
N TYR A 691 -2.26 -14.38 0.45
CA TYR A 691 -1.71 -15.26 -0.59
C TYR A 691 -2.78 -16.14 -1.24
N ARG A 692 -3.88 -16.43 -0.52
CA ARG A 692 -5.07 -17.06 -1.12
C ARG A 692 -5.69 -16.12 -2.16
N MET A 693 -5.84 -14.84 -1.83
CA MET A 693 -6.31 -13.83 -2.78
C MET A 693 -5.33 -13.68 -3.95
N ASN A 694 -4.01 -13.67 -3.70
CA ASN A 694 -3.00 -13.63 -4.75
C ASN A 694 -3.09 -14.82 -5.71
N ALA A 695 -3.19 -16.03 -5.18
CA ALA A 695 -3.34 -17.23 -5.98
C ALA A 695 -4.63 -17.22 -6.82
N GLU A 696 -5.73 -16.67 -6.31
CA GLU A 696 -6.99 -16.57 -7.04
C GLU A 696 -6.89 -15.64 -8.26
N TRP A 697 -6.48 -14.38 -8.08
CA TRP A 697 -6.37 -13.46 -9.22
C TRP A 697 -5.24 -13.86 -10.16
N LEU A 698 -4.17 -14.50 -9.66
CA LEU A 698 -3.10 -15.00 -10.51
C LEU A 698 -3.57 -16.18 -11.36
N ALA A 699 -4.33 -17.12 -10.78
CA ALA A 699 -4.95 -18.20 -11.55
C ALA A 699 -5.87 -17.66 -12.64
N PHE A 700 -6.63 -16.60 -12.34
CA PHE A 700 -7.42 -15.88 -13.34
C PHE A 700 -6.52 -15.36 -14.47
N VAL A 701 -5.47 -14.60 -14.16
CA VAL A 701 -4.53 -14.04 -15.14
C VAL A 701 -3.89 -15.13 -16.01
N LEU A 702 -3.33 -16.18 -15.42
CA LEU A 702 -2.67 -17.26 -16.17
C LEU A 702 -3.66 -17.95 -17.11
N THR A 703 -4.90 -18.19 -16.66
CA THR A 703 -5.96 -18.79 -17.48
C THR A 703 -6.32 -17.91 -18.67
N GLN A 704 -6.57 -16.61 -18.46
CA GLN A 704 -6.98 -15.70 -19.53
C GLN A 704 -5.86 -15.46 -20.54
N LEU A 705 -4.61 -15.41 -20.08
CA LEU A 705 -3.44 -15.25 -20.95
C LEU A 705 -2.95 -16.58 -21.56
N LYS A 706 -3.63 -17.69 -21.27
CA LYS A 706 -3.29 -19.05 -21.75
C LYS A 706 -1.84 -19.41 -21.44
N VAL A 707 -1.37 -19.05 -20.25
CA VAL A 707 -0.04 -19.44 -19.76
C VAL A 707 -0.11 -20.89 -19.26
N PRO A 708 0.81 -21.77 -19.66
CA PRO A 708 0.82 -23.16 -19.20
C PRO A 708 0.90 -23.28 -17.67
N GLU A 709 0.23 -24.31 -17.12
CA GLU A 709 0.12 -24.55 -15.67
C GLU A 709 1.41 -24.95 -14.97
#